data_AF-A0A671UDX8-F1
#
_entry.id   AF-A0A671UDX8-F1
#
_cell.length_a   1.000
_cell.length_b   1.000
_cell.length_c   1.000
_cell.angle_alpha   90.00
_cell.angle_beta   90.00
_cell.angle_gamma   90.00
#
_symmetry.space_group_name_H-M   'P 1'
#
loop_
_entity.id
_entity.type
_entity.pdbx_description
1 polymer ?
#
loop_
_entity_poly.entity_id
_entity_poly.type
_entity_poly.pdbx_seq_one_letter_code
_entity_poly.pdbx_strand_id
1 'polypeptide(L)'
;LLKLSLLDHMSSSQWYQEPLTQEEIAQRRELARQRHADRLTADQKAAESHEDLTHSGSAPQEAQPAGHSTGKRPMSSSHETFIAFARVYSGVVKKGQRLFVLGPKYDPAQGLSMMPEGSSASQCVPEVPHLSCCSLESLYLLMGRELEELEEVPAGNVLGIGGLEEYILKSATLSTSPACPPFTPLNFEATPIVRVAIEPKHPSDMPKLVHGMRLLNQADPCAEVLIQETGEHVLVTAGEVHLQRCLDDLRERFAKIEISASKPIIPFRETVVRPPKVDMVNEDLGKQQKVAIIHQVKEEASQGRTSDSLHVDPSGLVTLIIPNRLATMSVRAIPLPKEATDLLESSTELIRTLEQLNMSLREGKSLDVSLRTLEAIAGLKTQLECLLPGRKWRNAVEHIWSFGPRRYGPNILLNSIEGYQRPSLWQCLAIGHKAGESGAQTTAIRDFDNSIVSGFQLATLSGPMCEEPLMGVCFSVERWDIQSSGLSQHQDSLEEDSISKEASVDSNMERSTKTSPQMEGMAAGLSQARRRPEVASTDCYGPVSGQLIAAMKEACRHAFLAQPQRLMAAMYTCEIMATAEVLGRVYGVIGKREGRVLHEEMKEGTEMFIIKAILPVAESFGFADEIRKRTSGLASPQLVFSHWEVISSDPYWVPTSEEEYLHFGEKADSANQALKYMNAVRRRKGLYVEEKIVEHAEKQRTLSKNK
;
A
#
# COMPACT_ATOMS: atom_id res chain seq x y z
N LEU A 1 15.09 1.04 27.14
CA LEU A 1 14.11 0.80 26.06
C LEU A 1 13.50 2.14 25.63
N LEU A 2 13.41 2.40 24.33
CA LEU A 2 12.86 3.64 23.75
C LEU A 2 11.79 3.32 22.70
N LYS A 3 10.68 4.08 22.68
CA LYS A 3 9.81 4.18 21.50
C LYS A 3 10.09 5.51 20.80
N LEU A 4 10.30 5.45 19.48
CA LEU A 4 10.56 6.61 18.63
C LEU A 4 9.33 6.98 17.81
N SER A 5 9.13 8.29 17.67
CA SER A 5 8.30 8.96 16.66
C SER A 5 9.11 10.14 16.14
N LEU A 6 9.11 10.43 14.84
CA LEU A 6 9.77 11.63 14.34
C LEU A 6 8.82 12.84 14.49
N LEU A 7 9.34 14.02 14.83
CA LEU A 7 8.50 15.17 15.15
C LEU A 7 9.20 16.51 14.86
N ASP A 8 9.01 16.97 13.62
CA ASP A 8 9.34 18.27 13.02
C ASP A 8 10.82 18.78 13.06
N HIS A 9 11.17 19.61 12.08
CA HIS A 9 12.48 20.25 11.99
C HIS A 9 12.58 21.45 12.95
N MET A 10 13.58 21.42 13.83
CA MET A 10 14.13 22.63 14.43
C MET A 10 15.42 22.99 13.69
N SER A 11 15.50 24.22 13.18
CA SER A 11 16.61 24.63 12.31
C SER A 11 17.85 24.95 13.13
N SER A 12 19.05 24.70 12.57
CA SER A 12 20.33 25.06 13.22
C SER A 12 20.46 26.58 13.50
N SER A 13 19.63 27.41 12.86
CA SER A 13 19.48 28.84 13.20
C SER A 13 18.78 29.11 14.55
N GLN A 14 18.27 28.09 15.26
CA GLN A 14 17.73 28.19 16.62
C GLN A 14 18.75 27.93 17.73
N TRP A 15 20.04 27.77 17.40
CA TRP A 15 21.13 27.98 18.37
C TRP A 15 21.26 29.48 18.73
N TYR A 16 20.21 30.06 19.32
CA TYR A 16 20.43 31.16 20.26
C TYR A 16 21.26 30.58 21.40
N GLN A 17 22.51 31.03 21.51
CA GLN A 17 23.20 30.91 22.78
C GLN A 17 22.33 31.60 23.82
N GLU A 18 22.21 31.02 25.01
CA GLU A 18 21.57 31.66 26.15
C GLU A 18 22.04 33.13 26.25
N PRO A 19 21.17 34.07 26.65
CA PRO A 19 21.58 35.44 26.92
C PRO A 19 22.55 35.45 28.10
N LEU A 20 23.84 35.26 27.76
CA LEU A 20 24.94 34.92 28.66
C LEU A 20 24.82 35.67 29.98
N THR A 21 24.93 34.93 31.08
CA THR A 21 24.85 35.53 32.41
C THR A 21 25.86 36.67 32.53
N GLN A 22 25.55 37.72 33.29
CA GLN A 22 26.46 38.88 33.38
C GLN A 22 27.86 38.46 33.87
N GLU A 23 27.94 37.40 34.67
CA GLU A 23 29.19 36.78 35.12
C GLU A 23 29.94 36.07 33.98
N GLU A 24 29.27 35.30 33.10
CA GLU A 24 29.92 34.75 31.90
C GLU A 24 30.33 35.82 30.89
N ILE A 25 29.55 36.89 30.71
CA ILE A 25 29.96 38.02 29.87
C ILE A 25 31.20 38.68 30.46
N ALA A 26 31.26 38.84 31.79
CA ALA A 26 32.45 39.34 32.47
C ALA A 26 33.64 38.38 32.30
N GLN A 27 33.48 37.09 32.57
CA GLN A 27 34.54 36.08 32.41
C GLN A 27 35.03 35.99 30.96
N ARG A 28 34.15 35.97 29.96
CA ARG A 28 34.55 35.97 28.54
C ARG A 28 35.26 37.27 28.14
N ARG A 29 34.93 38.42 28.74
CA ARG A 29 35.70 39.68 28.60
C ARG A 29 37.05 39.61 29.31
N GLU A 30 37.14 38.97 30.47
CA GLU A 30 38.40 38.73 31.19
C GLU A 30 39.34 37.86 30.37
N LEU A 31 38.84 36.72 29.89
CA LEU A 31 39.58 35.73 29.10
C LEU A 31 39.96 36.30 27.71
N ALA A 32 39.13 37.18 27.13
CA ALA A 32 39.50 37.93 25.93
C ALA A 32 40.58 38.99 26.20
N ARG A 33 40.54 39.70 27.34
CA ARG A 33 41.60 40.64 27.75
C ARG A 33 42.92 39.92 28.03
N GLN A 34 42.87 38.77 28.72
CA GLN A 34 44.02 37.89 28.94
C GLN A 34 44.61 37.45 27.61
N ARG A 35 43.84 36.83 26.72
CA ARG A 35 44.32 36.42 25.38
C ARG A 35 44.87 37.57 24.53
N HIS A 36 44.37 38.80 24.72
CA HIS A 36 44.93 39.98 24.05
C HIS A 36 46.26 40.44 24.68
N ALA A 37 46.42 40.32 26.00
CA ALA A 37 47.70 40.58 26.68
C ALA A 37 48.73 39.47 26.40
N ASP A 38 48.31 38.21 26.37
CA ASP A 38 49.12 37.05 25.96
C ASP A 38 49.58 37.22 24.51
N ARG A 39 48.72 37.72 23.62
CA ARG A 39 49.08 38.02 22.24
C ARG A 39 50.05 39.20 22.14
N LEU A 40 49.79 40.32 22.83
CA LEU A 40 50.72 41.46 22.84
C LEU A 40 52.10 41.07 23.40
N THR A 41 52.16 40.23 24.44
CA THR A 41 53.44 39.77 25.01
C THR A 41 54.09 38.67 24.16
N ALA A 42 53.34 37.91 23.36
CA ALA A 42 53.89 37.04 22.32
C ALA A 42 54.44 37.83 21.14
N ASP A 43 53.73 38.87 20.67
CA ASP A 43 54.17 39.77 19.60
C ASP A 43 55.40 40.60 20.02
N GLN A 44 55.48 41.02 21.30
CA GLN A 44 56.67 41.64 21.89
C GLN A 44 57.85 40.67 21.95
N LYS A 45 57.67 39.43 22.43
CA LYS A 45 58.72 38.41 22.41
C LYS A 45 59.16 38.04 21.00
N ALA A 46 58.24 38.04 20.03
CA ALA A 46 58.56 37.84 18.63
C ALA A 46 59.44 38.99 18.09
N ALA A 47 59.15 40.24 18.45
CA ALA A 47 59.97 41.40 18.11
C ALA A 47 61.36 41.36 18.77
N GLU A 48 61.44 41.08 20.09
CA GLU A 48 62.71 40.92 20.83
C GLU A 48 63.56 39.79 20.23
N SER A 49 62.94 38.70 19.75
CA SER A 49 63.65 37.60 19.07
C SER A 49 64.08 37.91 17.62
N HIS A 50 63.68 39.06 17.07
CA HIS A 50 63.93 39.43 15.67
C HIS A 50 65.07 40.45 15.46
N GLU A 51 65.54 41.13 16.50
CA GLU A 51 66.60 42.17 16.35
C GLU A 51 68.02 41.58 16.22
N ASP A 52 68.28 40.37 16.72
CA ASP A 52 69.65 39.82 16.85
C ASP A 52 70.19 39.07 15.60
N LEU A 53 69.38 38.87 14.55
CA LEU A 53 69.77 38.04 13.38
C LEU A 53 69.32 38.59 12.00
N THR A 54 69.91 39.70 11.54
CA THR A 54 69.87 40.08 10.10
C THR A 54 71.21 40.60 9.56
N HIS A 55 71.96 39.76 8.82
CA HIS A 55 73.01 40.27 7.92
C HIS A 55 73.35 39.35 6.73
N SER A 56 72.39 39.11 5.85
CA SER A 56 72.51 38.88 4.39
C SER A 56 71.12 38.52 3.88
N GLY A 57 70.74 38.91 2.66
CA GLY A 57 69.33 38.76 2.28
C GLY A 57 69.04 38.81 0.80
N SER A 58 67.78 38.56 0.48
CA SER A 58 67.09 39.06 -0.71
C SER A 58 65.59 38.83 -0.61
N ALA A 59 64.80 39.89 -0.77
CA ALA A 59 63.36 39.97 -1.10
C ALA A 59 62.33 39.10 -0.32
N PRO A 60 61.27 39.76 0.18
CA PRO A 60 59.93 39.42 -0.30
C PRO A 60 59.14 40.65 -0.77
N GLN A 61 58.04 40.42 -1.50
CA GLN A 61 57.13 41.47 -2.00
C GLN A 61 56.18 41.98 -0.90
N GLU A 62 55.78 43.25 -1.02
CA GLU A 62 54.81 43.88 -0.11
C GLU A 62 53.39 43.30 -0.29
N ALA A 63 52.77 42.87 0.80
CA ALA A 63 51.34 42.60 0.87
C ALA A 63 50.67 43.70 1.72
N GLN A 64 49.66 44.38 1.16
CA GLN A 64 48.98 45.47 1.85
C GLN A 64 48.06 44.95 2.98
N PRO A 65 47.95 45.67 4.11
CA PRO A 65 47.14 45.24 5.25
C PRO A 65 45.63 45.39 4.95
N ALA A 66 44.98 44.29 4.60
CA ALA A 66 43.53 44.22 4.54
C ALA A 66 42.95 44.33 5.97
N GLY A 67 42.26 45.43 6.25
CA GLY A 67 41.54 45.60 7.52
C GLY A 67 40.52 44.48 7.70
N HIS A 68 40.50 43.84 8.88
CA HIS A 68 39.52 42.81 9.20
C HIS A 68 38.11 43.40 9.24
N SER A 69 37.40 43.22 8.12
CA SER A 69 35.95 43.19 8.10
C SER A 69 35.43 42.19 9.13
N THR A 70 34.20 42.37 9.59
CA THR A 70 33.57 41.45 10.54
C THR A 70 33.45 40.06 9.93
N GLY A 71 34.40 39.20 10.28
CA GLY A 71 34.43 37.80 9.92
C GLY A 71 33.27 37.04 10.56
N LYS A 72 32.09 37.14 9.94
CA LYS A 72 31.20 35.98 9.88
C LYS A 72 32.08 34.82 9.46
N ARG A 73 32.20 33.80 10.33
CA ARG A 73 32.63 32.48 9.87
C ARG A 73 31.79 32.15 8.63
N PRO A 74 32.35 31.55 7.57
CA PRO A 74 31.50 31.01 6.52
C PRO A 74 30.45 30.15 7.22
N MET A 75 29.18 30.40 6.94
CA MET A 75 28.13 29.49 7.40
C MET A 75 28.44 28.17 6.70
N SER A 76 28.93 27.20 7.48
CA SER A 76 28.90 25.80 7.10
C SER A 76 27.50 25.51 6.58
N SER A 77 27.42 24.74 5.49
CA SER A 77 26.14 24.32 4.90
C SER A 77 25.17 23.97 6.03
N SER A 78 23.99 24.60 6.03
CA SER A 78 23.01 24.47 7.10
C SER A 78 22.36 23.10 7.01
N HIS A 79 23.10 22.07 7.44
CA HIS A 79 22.60 20.72 7.64
C HIS A 79 21.55 20.80 8.75
N GLU A 80 20.29 20.66 8.34
CA GLU A 80 19.14 20.59 9.21
C GLU A 80 19.08 19.17 9.79
N THR A 81 19.73 18.97 10.94
CA THR A 81 19.81 17.68 11.60
C THR A 81 18.41 17.18 11.97
N PHE A 82 18.04 15.97 11.53
CA PHE A 82 16.82 15.32 12.01
C PHE A 82 16.94 14.97 13.49
N ILE A 83 15.89 15.32 14.25
CA ILE A 83 15.76 15.04 15.68
C ILE A 83 14.60 14.07 15.86
N ALA A 84 14.90 12.87 16.37
CA ALA A 84 13.91 11.85 16.64
C ALA A 84 13.34 12.00 18.06
N PHE A 85 12.02 12.21 18.19
CA PHE A 85 11.33 12.31 19.48
C PHE A 85 11.18 10.92 20.09
N ALA A 86 11.72 10.74 21.29
CA ALA A 86 11.76 9.45 21.99
C ALA A 86 11.24 9.56 23.42
N ARG A 87 10.59 8.51 23.91
CA ARG A 87 10.31 8.34 25.35
C ARG A 87 11.13 7.19 25.93
N VAL A 88 11.83 7.44 27.03
CA VAL A 88 12.56 6.42 27.80
C VAL A 88 11.56 5.60 28.63
N TYR A 89 11.45 4.30 28.36
CA TYR A 89 10.61 3.38 29.15
C TYR A 89 11.39 2.68 30.26
N SER A 90 12.69 2.45 30.07
CA SER A 90 13.53 1.73 31.03
C SER A 90 15.02 2.05 30.85
N GLY A 91 15.73 2.07 31.98
CA GLY A 91 17.16 2.39 32.07
C GLY A 91 17.46 3.89 32.09
N VAL A 92 18.74 4.21 31.88
CA VAL A 92 19.24 5.56 31.59
C VAL A 92 19.90 5.49 30.22
N VAL A 93 19.60 6.46 29.36
CA VAL A 93 20.21 6.62 28.03
C VAL A 93 21.41 7.54 28.17
N LYS A 94 22.55 7.21 27.56
CA LYS A 94 23.77 8.04 27.58
C LYS A 94 24.24 8.43 26.19
N LYS A 95 24.82 9.63 26.06
CA LYS A 95 25.52 10.08 24.84
C LYS A 95 26.66 9.10 24.51
N GLY A 96 26.84 8.77 23.23
CA GLY A 96 27.79 7.76 22.75
C GLY A 96 27.38 6.30 22.95
N GLN A 97 26.23 6.00 23.59
CA GLN A 97 25.78 4.63 23.81
C GLN A 97 25.39 3.94 22.50
N ARG A 98 25.85 2.70 22.29
CA ARG A 98 25.42 1.85 21.17
C ARG A 98 24.16 1.07 21.53
N LEU A 99 23.15 1.11 20.66
CA LEU A 99 21.86 0.45 20.81
C LEU A 99 21.46 -0.32 19.54
N PHE A 100 20.60 -1.30 19.72
CA PHE A 100 19.90 -1.97 18.62
C PHE A 100 18.65 -1.18 18.22
N VAL A 101 18.54 -0.86 16.94
CA VAL A 101 17.32 -0.39 16.28
C VAL A 101 16.51 -1.62 15.88
N LEU A 102 15.34 -1.80 16.50
CA LEU A 102 14.39 -2.87 16.17
C LEU A 102 13.31 -2.30 15.25
N GLY A 103 13.22 -2.83 14.03
CA GLY A 103 12.14 -2.51 13.10
C GLY A 103 10.78 -3.09 13.55
N PRO A 104 9.64 -2.56 13.08
CA PRO A 104 8.31 -3.00 13.49
C PRO A 104 7.93 -4.43 13.03
N LYS A 105 8.79 -5.08 12.23
CA LYS A 105 8.66 -6.48 11.78
C LYS A 105 9.73 -7.40 12.38
N TYR A 106 10.54 -6.91 13.33
CA TYR A 106 11.59 -7.70 13.96
C TYR A 106 10.98 -8.76 14.89
N ASP A 107 11.32 -10.02 14.64
CA ASP A 107 10.94 -11.15 15.49
C ASP A 107 12.12 -11.51 16.43
N PRO A 108 11.97 -11.36 17.76
CA PRO A 108 13.04 -11.68 18.70
C PRO A 108 13.41 -13.17 18.71
N ALA A 109 12.51 -14.09 18.32
CA ALA A 109 12.85 -15.52 18.23
C ALA A 109 13.84 -15.80 17.08
N GLN A 110 13.57 -15.20 15.90
CA GLN A 110 14.49 -15.28 14.75
C GLN A 110 15.81 -14.60 15.08
N GLY A 111 15.77 -13.38 15.64
CA GLY A 111 16.97 -12.63 16.04
C GLY A 111 17.83 -13.38 17.06
N LEU A 112 17.23 -14.03 18.06
CA LEU A 112 17.96 -14.86 19.02
C LEU A 112 18.53 -16.14 18.40
N SER A 113 17.82 -16.79 17.47
CA SER A 113 18.36 -18.01 16.81
C SER A 113 19.56 -17.75 15.88
N MET A 114 19.74 -16.52 15.41
CA MET A 114 20.86 -16.10 14.55
C MET A 114 22.02 -15.46 15.33
N MET A 115 21.84 -15.20 16.62
CA MET A 115 22.79 -14.45 17.46
C MET A 115 23.44 -15.35 18.53
N PRO A 116 24.76 -15.27 18.74
CA PRO A 116 25.39 -15.92 19.88
C PRO A 116 24.82 -15.41 21.22
N GLU A 117 24.61 -16.32 22.19
CA GLU A 117 24.12 -15.95 23.51
C GLU A 117 25.01 -14.89 24.18
N GLY A 118 24.40 -13.81 24.68
CA GLY A 118 25.12 -12.70 25.33
C GLY A 118 25.70 -11.63 24.39
N SER A 119 25.50 -11.74 23.07
CA SER A 119 25.95 -10.75 22.09
C SER A 119 25.40 -9.34 22.38
N SER A 120 26.31 -8.40 22.64
CA SER A 120 26.02 -7.01 22.99
C SER A 120 26.32 -6.06 21.83
N ALA A 121 25.62 -4.91 21.75
CA ALA A 121 25.65 -3.96 20.62
C ALA A 121 27.03 -3.39 20.23
N SER A 122 28.08 -3.64 21.03
CA SER A 122 29.46 -3.22 20.76
C SER A 122 30.19 -4.05 19.69
N GLN A 123 29.75 -5.29 19.43
CA GLN A 123 30.36 -6.16 18.41
C GLN A 123 29.72 -5.93 17.04
N CYS A 124 30.41 -6.31 15.95
CA CYS A 124 29.83 -6.31 14.61
C CYS A 124 28.82 -7.45 14.52
N VAL A 125 27.55 -7.09 14.33
CA VAL A 125 26.40 -7.99 14.37
C VAL A 125 26.16 -8.55 12.97
N PRO A 126 25.86 -9.86 12.81
CA PRO A 126 25.48 -10.41 11.50
C PRO A 126 24.21 -9.74 10.96
N GLU A 127 23.99 -9.78 9.64
CA GLU A 127 22.84 -9.14 8.98
C GLU A 127 21.50 -9.86 9.27
N VAL A 128 21.02 -9.71 10.51
CA VAL A 128 19.70 -10.17 10.94
C VAL A 128 18.63 -9.23 10.35
N PRO A 129 17.59 -9.76 9.67
CA PRO A 129 16.59 -8.93 9.02
C PRO A 129 15.86 -8.03 10.03
N HIS A 130 15.72 -6.75 9.67
CA HIS A 130 15.05 -5.71 10.48
C HIS A 130 15.71 -5.37 11.83
N LEU A 131 16.97 -5.78 12.02
CA LEU A 131 17.86 -5.36 13.11
C LEU A 131 18.94 -4.41 12.57
N SER A 132 19.30 -3.36 13.31
CA SER A 132 20.47 -2.52 13.01
C SER A 132 21.13 -2.04 14.30
N CYS A 133 22.39 -1.61 14.26
CA CYS A 133 23.10 -1.07 15.42
C CYS A 133 23.48 0.40 15.16
N CYS A 134 23.06 1.29 16.05
CA CYS A 134 23.36 2.73 15.99
C CYS A 134 24.09 3.21 17.26
N SER A 135 24.99 4.17 17.11
CA SER A 135 25.51 4.98 18.22
C SER A 135 24.65 6.24 18.40
N LEU A 136 24.30 6.57 19.64
CA LEU A 136 23.59 7.82 19.94
C LEU A 136 24.58 9.00 19.98
N GLU A 137 24.60 9.81 18.93
CA GLU A 137 25.59 10.90 18.80
C GLU A 137 25.31 12.07 19.74
N SER A 138 24.07 12.56 19.75
CA SER A 138 23.58 13.67 20.58
C SER A 138 22.18 13.38 21.13
N LEU A 139 21.94 13.77 22.37
CA LEU A 139 20.64 13.71 23.06
C LEU A 139 20.19 15.14 23.37
N TYR A 140 18.92 15.45 23.17
CA TYR A 140 18.37 16.79 23.36
C TYR A 140 17.18 16.79 24.32
N LEU A 141 17.06 17.82 25.16
CA LEU A 141 15.82 18.14 25.86
C LEU A 141 15.02 19.16 25.05
N LEU A 142 13.75 18.86 24.84
CA LEU A 142 12.86 19.62 23.97
C LEU A 142 12.10 20.69 24.77
N MET A 143 12.70 21.88 24.93
CA MET A 143 12.07 23.03 25.60
C MET A 143 11.15 23.84 24.66
N GLY A 144 10.49 23.14 23.72
CA GLY A 144 9.50 23.69 22.78
C GLY A 144 10.10 24.49 21.61
N ARG A 145 10.91 25.52 21.89
CA ARG A 145 11.64 26.32 20.87
C ARG A 145 13.16 26.17 20.94
N GLU A 146 13.66 25.68 22.07
CA GLU A 146 15.08 25.59 22.40
C GLU A 146 15.44 24.12 22.65
N LEU A 147 16.70 23.79 22.35
CA LEU A 147 17.26 22.44 22.37
C LEU A 147 18.48 22.42 23.28
N GLU A 148 18.30 21.94 24.51
CA GLU A 148 19.42 21.73 25.44
C GLU A 148 20.07 20.38 25.12
N GLU A 149 21.40 20.33 24.95
CA GLU A 149 22.10 19.05 24.79
C GLU A 149 22.35 18.39 26.15
N LEU A 150 22.01 17.11 26.29
CA LEU A 150 22.18 16.33 27.53
C LEU A 150 23.16 15.17 27.36
N GLU A 151 23.88 14.85 28.42
CA GLU A 151 24.76 13.67 28.48
C GLU A 151 23.99 12.39 28.85
N GLU A 152 23.02 12.48 29.77
CA GLU A 152 22.25 11.34 30.27
C GLU A 152 20.75 11.66 30.48
N VAL A 153 19.86 10.71 30.15
CA VAL A 153 18.40 10.87 30.32
C VAL A 153 17.77 9.63 31.00
N PRO A 154 17.07 9.78 32.14
CA PRO A 154 16.46 8.66 32.87
C PRO A 154 15.08 8.24 32.32
N ALA A 155 14.60 7.08 32.78
CA ALA A 155 13.27 6.54 32.48
C ALA A 155 12.10 7.49 32.83
N GLY A 156 11.03 7.43 32.03
CA GLY A 156 9.84 8.28 32.10
C GLY A 156 9.90 9.51 31.17
N ASN A 157 11.09 10.09 31.03
CA ASN A 157 11.33 11.33 30.30
C ASN A 157 11.20 11.18 28.78
N VAL A 158 11.02 12.33 28.13
CA VAL A 158 11.05 12.53 26.68
C VAL A 158 12.38 13.20 26.31
N LEU A 159 12.97 12.80 25.18
CA LEU A 159 14.16 13.42 24.60
C LEU A 159 14.05 13.50 23.08
N GLY A 160 14.80 14.40 22.46
CA GLY A 160 15.22 14.32 21.07
C GLY A 160 16.50 13.50 20.93
N ILE A 161 16.70 12.83 19.80
CA ILE A 161 17.93 12.10 19.46
C ILE A 161 18.38 12.49 18.05
N GLY A 162 19.63 12.93 17.91
CA GLY A 162 20.24 13.21 16.60
C GLY A 162 20.80 11.97 15.90
N GLY A 163 20.98 12.03 14.58
CA GLY A 163 21.78 11.07 13.81
C GLY A 163 21.10 9.73 13.46
N LEU A 164 19.79 9.58 13.67
CA LEU A 164 19.07 8.31 13.42
C LEU A 164 18.26 8.24 12.12
N GLU A 165 18.41 9.21 11.21
CA GLU A 165 17.62 9.34 9.97
C GLU A 165 17.64 8.08 9.09
N GLU A 166 18.82 7.50 8.86
CA GLU A 166 18.95 6.38 7.91
C GLU A 166 18.28 5.08 8.41
N TYR A 167 18.24 4.89 9.74
CA TYR A 167 17.81 3.65 10.39
C TYR A 167 16.30 3.61 10.74
N ILE A 168 15.60 4.75 10.71
CA ILE A 168 14.18 4.86 11.10
C ILE A 168 13.31 4.96 9.84
N LEU A 169 12.20 4.21 9.79
CA LEU A 169 11.22 4.30 8.69
C LEU A 169 10.00 5.17 9.01
N LYS A 170 9.35 4.92 10.16
CA LYS A 170 8.21 5.69 10.71
C LYS A 170 8.22 5.64 12.24
N SER A 171 8.35 4.42 12.78
CA SER A 171 8.58 4.15 14.20
C SER A 171 9.61 3.05 14.34
N ALA A 172 10.51 3.17 15.31
CA ALA A 172 11.47 2.14 15.70
C ALA A 172 11.48 1.99 17.23
N THR A 173 11.93 0.83 17.70
CA THR A 173 12.15 0.58 19.13
C THR A 173 13.66 0.45 19.37
N LEU A 174 14.24 1.24 20.29
CA LEU A 174 15.66 1.08 20.63
C LEU A 174 15.84 0.26 21.92
N SER A 175 16.71 -0.73 21.86
CA SER A 175 17.01 -1.66 22.94
C SER A 175 18.51 -1.88 23.12
N THR A 176 18.95 -2.18 24.34
CA THR A 176 20.31 -2.68 24.60
C THR A 176 20.45 -4.19 24.32
N SER A 177 19.33 -4.91 24.20
CA SER A 177 19.26 -6.36 23.98
C SER A 177 18.38 -6.71 22.78
N PRO A 178 18.78 -7.66 21.92
CA PRO A 178 17.96 -8.15 20.80
C PRO A 178 16.76 -9.00 21.28
N ALA A 179 16.72 -9.42 22.54
CA ALA A 179 15.65 -10.26 23.11
C ALA A 179 14.33 -9.51 23.41
N CYS A 180 14.12 -8.32 22.83
CA CYS A 180 12.96 -7.48 23.10
C CYS A 180 11.98 -7.49 21.92
N PRO A 181 10.68 -7.75 22.13
CA PRO A 181 9.70 -7.54 21.06
C PRO A 181 9.60 -6.03 20.74
N PRO A 182 9.53 -5.64 19.45
CA PRO A 182 9.35 -4.25 19.08
C PRO A 182 7.99 -3.74 19.55
N PHE A 183 7.91 -2.46 19.93
CA PHE A 183 6.62 -1.84 20.21
C PHE A 183 5.74 -1.84 18.96
N THR A 184 4.44 -2.12 19.15
CA THR A 184 3.40 -1.91 18.14
C THR A 184 3.54 -0.51 17.52
N PRO A 185 3.47 -0.36 16.18
CA PRO A 185 3.46 0.95 15.53
C PRO A 185 2.31 1.83 16.04
N LEU A 186 2.38 3.13 15.76
CA LEU A 186 1.28 4.03 16.07
C LEU A 186 0.17 3.83 15.03
N ASN A 187 -0.92 3.16 15.44
CA ASN A 187 -2.15 3.12 14.65
C ASN A 187 -2.82 4.49 14.75
N PHE A 188 -2.90 5.22 13.65
CA PHE A 188 -3.65 6.47 13.57
C PHE A 188 -5.10 6.19 13.16
N GLU A 189 -6.04 6.91 13.76
CA GLU A 189 -7.48 6.74 13.53
C GLU A 189 -7.92 7.19 12.12
N ALA A 190 -7.15 8.07 11.49
CA ALA A 190 -7.39 8.56 10.13
C ALA A 190 -6.61 7.73 9.10
N THR A 191 -7.32 6.94 8.29
CA THR A 191 -6.72 6.18 7.20
C THR A 191 -6.31 7.08 6.02
N PRO A 192 -5.14 6.86 5.39
CA PRO A 192 -4.72 7.60 4.20
C PRO A 192 -5.49 7.11 2.96
N ILE A 193 -6.20 8.04 2.29
CA ILE A 193 -7.13 7.74 1.19
C ILE A 193 -6.87 8.63 -0.03
N VAL A 194 -6.59 9.92 0.17
CA VAL A 194 -6.43 10.90 -0.91
C VAL A 194 -5.05 10.70 -1.56
N ARG A 195 -5.05 10.35 -2.85
CA ARG A 195 -3.85 10.13 -3.67
C ARG A 195 -3.58 11.31 -4.60
N VAL A 196 -2.32 11.75 -4.65
CA VAL A 196 -1.79 12.74 -5.60
C VAL A 196 -0.45 12.27 -6.10
N ALA A 197 -0.24 12.19 -7.43
CA ALA A 197 1.13 12.14 -7.94
C ALA A 197 1.77 13.53 -7.92
N ILE A 198 3.06 13.52 -7.59
CA ILE A 198 3.91 14.69 -7.45
C ILE A 198 5.06 14.53 -8.45
N GLU A 199 5.28 15.56 -9.25
CA GLU A 199 6.36 15.62 -10.25
C GLU A 199 7.21 16.87 -9.98
N PRO A 200 8.54 16.83 -10.11
CA PRO A 200 9.35 18.04 -10.03
C PRO A 200 9.18 18.85 -11.33
N LYS A 201 9.11 20.19 -11.26
CA LYS A 201 9.07 21.03 -12.47
C LYS A 201 10.32 20.89 -13.35
N HIS A 202 11.42 20.42 -12.78
CA HIS A 202 12.67 20.14 -13.47
C HIS A 202 13.08 18.68 -13.23
N PRO A 203 13.29 17.86 -14.28
CA PRO A 203 13.58 16.43 -14.12
C PRO A 203 14.92 16.18 -13.41
N SER A 204 15.86 17.12 -13.48
CA SER A 204 17.14 17.08 -12.74
C SER A 204 16.98 17.04 -11.22
N ASP A 205 15.84 17.50 -10.70
CA ASP A 205 15.55 17.55 -9.26
C ASP A 205 14.81 16.31 -8.74
N MET A 206 14.52 15.33 -9.61
CA MET A 206 13.87 14.06 -9.22
C MET A 206 14.54 13.33 -8.05
N PRO A 207 15.89 13.27 -7.92
CA PRO A 207 16.53 12.66 -6.75
C PRO A 207 16.26 13.41 -5.44
N LYS A 208 16.13 14.75 -5.50
CA LYS A 208 15.76 15.58 -4.34
C LYS A 208 14.31 15.36 -3.94
N LEU A 209 13.41 15.19 -4.91
CA LEU A 209 12.02 14.82 -4.65
C LEU A 209 11.95 13.47 -3.93
N VAL A 210 12.63 12.43 -4.43
CA VAL A 210 12.64 11.09 -3.81
C VAL A 210 13.20 11.13 -2.39
N HIS A 211 14.30 11.86 -2.16
CA HIS A 211 14.85 12.06 -0.81
C HIS A 211 13.86 12.80 0.10
N GLY A 212 13.34 13.96 -0.32
CA GLY A 212 12.37 14.74 0.47
C GLY A 212 11.05 14.00 0.73
N MET A 213 10.62 13.11 -0.18
CA MET A 213 9.47 12.23 0.03
C MET A 213 9.77 11.11 1.04
N ARG A 214 11.00 10.57 1.08
CA ARG A 214 11.45 9.67 2.17
C ARG A 214 11.40 10.39 3.51
N LEU A 215 11.88 11.64 3.57
CA LEU A 215 11.85 12.48 4.77
C LEU A 215 10.42 12.81 5.22
N LEU A 216 9.51 13.13 4.28
CA LEU A 216 8.09 13.35 4.58
C LEU A 216 7.43 12.08 5.16
N ASN A 217 7.66 10.92 4.55
CA ASN A 217 7.13 9.63 5.04
C ASN A 217 7.72 9.22 6.40
N GLN A 218 8.90 9.75 6.75
CA GLN A 218 9.50 9.62 8.07
C GLN A 218 8.86 10.57 9.09
N ALA A 219 8.68 11.85 8.73
CA ALA A 219 8.20 12.90 9.62
C ALA A 219 6.67 12.88 9.86
N ASP A 220 5.86 12.58 8.85
CA ASP A 220 4.41 12.41 8.99
C ASP A 220 4.03 10.91 8.93
N PRO A 221 3.45 10.34 10.01
CA PRO A 221 3.09 8.94 10.05
C PRO A 221 1.84 8.59 9.23
N CYS A 222 0.98 9.58 8.93
CA CYS A 222 -0.24 9.43 8.13
C CYS A 222 -0.01 9.69 6.64
N ALA A 223 1.11 10.31 6.25
CA ALA A 223 1.56 10.35 4.87
C ALA A 223 2.11 8.98 4.43
N GLU A 224 1.81 8.52 3.22
CA GLU A 224 2.47 7.36 2.62
C GLU A 224 2.99 7.69 1.21
N VAL A 225 4.18 7.19 0.88
CA VAL A 225 4.78 7.37 -0.44
C VAL A 225 4.78 6.05 -1.18
N LEU A 226 4.07 6.02 -2.30
CA LEU A 226 3.95 4.86 -3.19
C LEU A 226 4.56 5.18 -4.55
N ILE A 227 5.27 4.23 -5.13
CA ILE A 227 5.67 4.26 -6.54
C ILE A 227 4.66 3.40 -7.30
N GLN A 228 3.98 3.95 -8.30
CA GLN A 228 3.07 3.18 -9.15
C GLN A 228 3.83 2.39 -10.23
N GLU A 229 3.17 1.40 -10.81
CA GLU A 229 3.72 0.60 -11.93
C GLU A 229 3.98 1.46 -13.18
N THR A 230 3.34 2.62 -13.28
CA THR A 230 3.60 3.67 -14.29
C THR A 230 4.89 4.46 -14.06
N GLY A 231 5.53 4.32 -12.89
CA GLY A 231 6.65 5.14 -12.44
C GLY A 231 6.25 6.45 -11.73
N GLU A 232 4.95 6.78 -11.64
CA GLU A 232 4.48 7.97 -10.90
C GLU A 232 4.79 7.85 -9.39
N HIS A 233 5.38 8.91 -8.81
CA HIS A 233 5.51 9.06 -7.36
C HIS A 233 4.22 9.61 -6.78
N VAL A 234 3.50 8.79 -6.02
CA VAL A 234 2.19 9.11 -5.46
C VAL A 234 2.27 9.24 -3.94
N LEU A 235 1.92 10.43 -3.46
CA LEU A 235 1.65 10.70 -2.06
C LEU A 235 0.20 10.29 -1.72
N VAL A 236 0.02 9.56 -0.63
CA VAL A 236 -1.27 9.24 -0.02
C VAL A 236 -1.39 9.99 1.30
N THR A 237 -2.54 10.61 1.55
CA THR A 237 -2.81 11.43 2.75
C THR A 237 -4.23 11.19 3.27
N ALA A 238 -4.49 11.54 4.53
CA ALA A 238 -5.79 11.35 5.18
C ALA A 238 -6.92 12.25 4.62
N GLY A 239 -6.58 13.41 4.04
CA GLY A 239 -7.55 14.40 3.55
C GLY A 239 -6.90 15.66 3.00
N GLU A 240 -7.71 16.57 2.46
CA GLU A 240 -7.26 17.75 1.70
C GLU A 240 -6.33 18.71 2.46
N VAL A 241 -6.65 19.07 3.71
CA VAL A 241 -5.84 20.01 4.50
C VAL A 241 -4.46 19.41 4.84
N HIS A 242 -4.42 18.09 5.05
CA HIS A 242 -3.19 17.33 5.26
C HIS A 242 -2.38 17.28 3.94
N LEU A 243 -3.02 16.98 2.81
CA LEU A 243 -2.38 17.03 1.48
C LEU A 243 -1.73 18.39 1.20
N GLN A 244 -2.44 19.50 1.45
CA GLN A 244 -1.90 20.85 1.27
C GLN A 244 -0.64 21.07 2.11
N ARG A 245 -0.70 20.75 3.41
CA ARG A 245 0.45 20.80 4.31
C ARG A 245 1.64 19.98 3.77
N CYS A 246 1.43 18.72 3.36
CA CYS A 246 2.52 17.89 2.83
C CYS A 246 3.17 18.47 1.58
N LEU A 247 2.39 19.08 0.68
CA LEU A 247 2.92 19.71 -0.52
C LEU A 247 3.78 20.95 -0.18
N ASP A 248 3.39 21.72 0.82
CA ASP A 248 4.14 22.91 1.24
C ASP A 248 5.36 22.54 2.10
N ASP A 249 5.25 21.56 3.01
CA ASP A 249 6.40 21.02 3.74
C ASP A 249 7.44 20.38 2.80
N LEU A 250 7.04 19.76 1.67
CA LEU A 250 7.95 19.32 0.61
C LEU A 250 8.64 20.48 -0.13
N ARG A 251 7.91 21.56 -0.43
CA ARG A 251 8.43 22.77 -1.12
C ARG A 251 9.40 23.57 -0.27
N GLU A 252 9.07 23.77 1.01
CA GLU A 252 9.79 24.69 1.89
C GLU A 252 10.86 24.00 2.75
N ARG A 253 10.55 22.81 3.30
CA ARG A 253 11.39 22.13 4.29
C ARG A 253 12.22 21.00 3.67
N PHE A 254 11.57 19.96 3.17
CA PHE A 254 12.25 18.69 2.86
C PHE A 254 13.02 18.69 1.54
N ALA A 255 12.34 18.96 0.42
CA ALA A 255 12.92 18.80 -0.92
C ALA A 255 13.48 20.10 -1.50
N LYS A 256 12.93 21.26 -1.07
CA LYS A 256 13.38 22.62 -1.46
C LYS A 256 13.41 22.84 -2.98
N ILE A 257 12.36 22.36 -3.64
CA ILE A 257 12.17 22.36 -5.09
C ILE A 257 10.72 22.73 -5.46
N GLU A 258 10.53 23.26 -6.67
CA GLU A 258 9.19 23.52 -7.18
C GLU A 258 8.53 22.23 -7.68
N ILE A 259 7.53 21.75 -6.94
CA ILE A 259 6.73 20.57 -7.31
C ILE A 259 5.43 20.94 -8.04
N SER A 260 5.17 20.20 -9.11
CA SER A 260 3.87 20.09 -9.77
C SER A 260 3.04 19.01 -9.06
N ALA A 261 1.80 19.32 -8.71
CA ALA A 261 0.89 18.39 -8.05
C ALA A 261 -0.31 18.11 -8.96
N SER A 262 -0.56 16.83 -9.26
CA SER A 262 -1.75 16.41 -9.99
C SER A 262 -3.03 16.61 -9.15
N LYS A 263 -4.21 16.63 -9.80
CA LYS A 263 -5.50 16.70 -9.08
C LYS A 263 -5.63 15.51 -8.11
N PRO A 264 -6.18 15.72 -6.89
CA PRO A 264 -6.41 14.64 -5.95
C PRO A 264 -7.43 13.64 -6.50
N ILE A 265 -7.14 12.36 -6.32
CA ILE A 265 -7.97 11.23 -6.72
C ILE A 265 -8.13 10.29 -5.53
N ILE A 266 -9.29 9.66 -5.42
CA ILE A 266 -9.58 8.64 -4.41
C ILE A 266 -9.65 7.29 -5.13
N PRO A 267 -9.03 6.23 -4.59
CA PRO A 267 -9.30 4.87 -5.07
C PRO A 267 -10.75 4.51 -4.75
N PHE A 268 -11.55 4.25 -5.77
CA PHE A 268 -12.84 3.58 -5.62
C PHE A 268 -12.63 2.08 -5.38
N ARG A 269 -13.69 1.35 -5.03
CA ARG A 269 -13.70 -0.12 -5.12
C ARG A 269 -14.74 -0.58 -6.12
N GLU A 270 -14.56 -1.77 -6.67
CA GLU A 270 -15.47 -2.35 -7.65
C GLU A 270 -16.26 -3.48 -6.99
N THR A 271 -17.57 -3.50 -7.16
CA THR A 271 -18.44 -4.49 -6.51
C THR A 271 -19.52 -5.00 -7.45
N VAL A 272 -20.02 -6.20 -7.16
CA VAL A 272 -21.22 -6.77 -7.78
C VAL A 272 -22.41 -6.49 -6.88
N VAL A 273 -23.54 -6.10 -7.45
CA VAL A 273 -24.80 -5.99 -6.72
C VAL A 273 -25.77 -7.06 -7.24
N ARG A 274 -26.88 -7.30 -6.53
CA ARG A 274 -27.99 -8.09 -7.09
C ARG A 274 -28.75 -7.18 -8.08
N PRO A 275 -29.24 -7.70 -9.22
CA PRO A 275 -30.07 -6.91 -10.12
C PRO A 275 -31.24 -6.26 -9.36
N PRO A 276 -31.52 -4.96 -9.57
CA PRO A 276 -32.66 -4.30 -8.96
C PRO A 276 -33.95 -4.96 -9.45
N LYS A 277 -34.95 -5.07 -8.57
CA LYS A 277 -36.26 -5.60 -8.93
C LYS A 277 -37.12 -4.59 -9.70
N VAL A 278 -36.84 -3.31 -9.47
CA VAL A 278 -37.68 -2.18 -9.83
C VAL A 278 -36.82 -1.16 -10.57
N ASP A 279 -37.40 -0.51 -11.58
CA ASP A 279 -36.74 0.45 -12.46
C ASP A 279 -36.65 1.86 -11.85
N MET A 280 -35.90 2.77 -12.51
CA MET A 280 -35.78 4.19 -12.15
C MET A 280 -37.13 4.93 -12.11
N VAL A 281 -38.11 4.49 -12.91
CA VAL A 281 -39.50 5.03 -12.92
C VAL A 281 -40.39 4.35 -11.85
N ASN A 282 -39.88 3.33 -11.15
CA ASN A 282 -40.55 2.45 -10.18
C ASN A 282 -41.42 1.31 -10.79
N GLU A 283 -41.16 0.89 -12.02
CA GLU A 283 -41.80 -0.30 -12.64
C GLU A 283 -41.10 -1.62 -12.26
N ASP A 284 -41.84 -2.74 -12.15
CA ASP A 284 -41.26 -4.07 -11.86
C ASP A 284 -40.52 -4.65 -13.10
N LEU A 285 -39.18 -4.70 -13.07
CA LEU A 285 -38.28 -5.11 -14.17
C LEU A 285 -38.42 -6.59 -14.62
N GLY A 286 -39.20 -7.39 -13.89
CA GLY A 286 -39.71 -8.69 -14.31
C GLY A 286 -38.64 -9.68 -14.79
N LYS A 287 -38.82 -10.17 -16.03
CA LYS A 287 -37.87 -11.08 -16.71
C LYS A 287 -36.98 -10.38 -17.74
N GLN A 288 -37.28 -9.13 -18.10
CA GLN A 288 -36.69 -8.44 -19.26
C GLN A 288 -35.21 -8.10 -19.04
N GLN A 289 -34.82 -7.76 -17.80
CA GLN A 289 -33.44 -7.35 -17.48
C GLN A 289 -32.37 -8.43 -17.82
N LYS A 290 -32.75 -9.71 -17.87
CA LYS A 290 -31.86 -10.78 -18.37
C LYS A 290 -31.46 -10.61 -19.83
N VAL A 291 -32.29 -9.97 -20.66
CA VAL A 291 -32.04 -9.76 -22.08
C VAL A 291 -31.15 -8.53 -22.30
N ALA A 292 -31.36 -7.45 -21.54
CA ALA A 292 -30.57 -6.22 -21.62
C ALA A 292 -29.08 -6.46 -21.31
N ILE A 293 -28.77 -7.15 -20.21
CA ILE A 293 -27.40 -7.51 -19.82
C ILE A 293 -26.75 -8.39 -20.91
N ILE A 294 -27.51 -9.34 -21.50
CA ILE A 294 -27.02 -10.18 -22.60
C ILE A 294 -26.77 -9.35 -23.86
N HIS A 295 -27.54 -8.30 -24.15
CA HIS A 295 -27.32 -7.47 -25.35
C HIS A 295 -26.04 -6.63 -25.23
N GLN A 296 -25.84 -5.96 -24.09
CA GLN A 296 -24.61 -5.19 -23.83
C GLN A 296 -23.36 -6.08 -23.88
N VAL A 297 -23.34 -7.21 -23.17
CA VAL A 297 -22.21 -8.17 -23.19
C VAL A 297 -21.98 -8.75 -24.60
N LYS A 298 -23.03 -8.89 -25.42
CA LYS A 298 -22.91 -9.39 -26.79
C LYS A 298 -22.45 -8.34 -27.80
N GLU A 299 -22.75 -7.06 -27.58
CA GLU A 299 -22.17 -5.96 -28.35
C GLU A 299 -20.70 -5.73 -27.99
N GLU A 300 -20.32 -5.73 -26.71
CA GLU A 300 -18.89 -5.71 -26.30
C GLU A 300 -18.12 -6.89 -26.90
N ALA A 301 -18.66 -8.12 -26.81
CA ALA A 301 -18.07 -9.32 -27.40
C ALA A 301 -18.00 -9.30 -28.95
N SER A 302 -18.72 -8.38 -29.61
CA SER A 302 -18.64 -8.19 -31.07
C SER A 302 -17.53 -7.20 -31.49
N GLN A 303 -17.06 -6.35 -30.57
CA GLN A 303 -16.02 -5.34 -30.84
C GLN A 303 -14.61 -5.81 -30.45
N GLY A 304 -14.51 -6.78 -29.53
CA GLY A 304 -13.26 -7.46 -29.17
C GLY A 304 -13.15 -8.87 -29.77
N ARG A 305 -11.94 -9.30 -30.16
CA ARG A 305 -11.68 -10.65 -30.71
C ARG A 305 -11.87 -11.77 -29.68
N THR A 306 -13.10 -12.19 -29.40
CA THR A 306 -13.35 -13.40 -28.58
C THR A 306 -13.07 -14.66 -29.40
N SER A 307 -12.09 -15.46 -28.95
CA SER A 307 -11.82 -16.79 -29.51
C SER A 307 -12.90 -17.82 -29.13
N ASP A 308 -12.87 -18.97 -29.81
CA ASP A 308 -13.78 -20.13 -29.68
C ASP A 308 -13.61 -20.90 -28.35
N SER A 309 -13.48 -20.17 -27.23
CA SER A 309 -12.97 -20.64 -25.94
C SER A 309 -13.67 -20.04 -24.72
N LEU A 310 -14.60 -19.10 -24.90
CA LEU A 310 -15.36 -18.46 -23.83
C LEU A 310 -16.87 -18.65 -24.05
N HIS A 311 -17.57 -19.18 -23.06
CA HIS A 311 -19.03 -19.28 -23.05
C HIS A 311 -19.60 -18.67 -21.77
N VAL A 312 -20.64 -17.86 -21.91
CA VAL A 312 -21.32 -17.16 -20.80
C VAL A 312 -22.79 -17.59 -20.77
N ASP A 313 -23.22 -18.22 -19.69
CA ASP A 313 -24.60 -18.68 -19.52
C ASP A 313 -25.55 -17.53 -19.14
N PRO A 314 -26.87 -17.62 -19.49
CA PRO A 314 -27.94 -16.76 -18.94
C PRO A 314 -28.17 -16.88 -17.41
N SER A 315 -27.28 -17.60 -16.72
CA SER A 315 -27.18 -17.75 -15.26
C SER A 315 -26.05 -16.91 -14.64
N GLY A 316 -25.16 -16.35 -15.45
CA GLY A 316 -23.92 -15.69 -14.99
C GLY A 316 -22.78 -16.67 -14.68
N LEU A 317 -22.88 -17.94 -15.09
CA LEU A 317 -21.75 -18.87 -15.09
C LEU A 317 -20.89 -18.62 -16.35
N VAL A 318 -19.59 -18.45 -16.18
CA VAL A 318 -18.64 -18.32 -17.29
C VAL A 318 -17.80 -19.58 -17.36
N THR A 319 -17.88 -20.28 -18.50
CA THR A 319 -17.01 -21.42 -18.81
C THR A 319 -15.91 -20.97 -19.76
N LEU A 320 -14.65 -21.17 -19.35
CA LEU A 320 -13.46 -20.79 -20.10
C LEU A 320 -12.61 -22.04 -20.38
N ILE A 321 -12.28 -22.23 -21.65
CA ILE A 321 -11.45 -23.32 -22.17
C ILE A 321 -10.04 -22.79 -22.36
N ILE A 322 -9.06 -23.37 -21.65
CA ILE A 322 -7.66 -22.98 -21.76
C ILE A 322 -7.14 -23.32 -23.16
N PRO A 323 -6.24 -22.50 -23.76
CA PRO A 323 -5.58 -22.82 -25.03
C PRO A 323 -5.05 -24.26 -25.08
N ASN A 324 -5.09 -24.87 -26.26
CA ASN A 324 -4.85 -26.30 -26.49
C ASN A 324 -5.88 -27.25 -25.83
N ARG A 325 -6.99 -26.75 -25.27
CA ARG A 325 -8.09 -27.52 -24.63
C ARG A 325 -7.65 -28.39 -23.44
N LEU A 326 -6.45 -28.18 -22.90
CA LEU A 326 -5.86 -28.98 -21.82
C LEU A 326 -6.64 -28.92 -20.50
N ALA A 327 -7.42 -27.85 -20.28
CA ALA A 327 -8.27 -27.72 -19.11
C ALA A 327 -9.48 -26.82 -19.40
N THR A 328 -10.57 -27.06 -18.66
CA THR A 328 -11.78 -26.23 -18.66
C THR A 328 -12.11 -25.82 -17.24
N MET A 329 -12.60 -24.59 -17.06
CA MET A 329 -13.07 -24.09 -15.76
C MET A 329 -14.41 -23.40 -15.92
N SER A 330 -15.26 -23.47 -14.88
CA SER A 330 -16.51 -22.72 -14.82
C SER A 330 -16.61 -21.91 -13.53
N VAL A 331 -16.70 -20.59 -13.64
CA VAL A 331 -16.64 -19.62 -12.54
C VAL A 331 -17.89 -18.73 -12.53
N ARG A 332 -18.43 -18.46 -11.33
CA ARG A 332 -19.55 -17.51 -11.12
C ARG A 332 -19.21 -16.49 -10.05
N ALA A 333 -19.49 -15.21 -10.31
CA ALA A 333 -19.46 -14.15 -9.30
C ALA A 333 -20.79 -14.08 -8.53
N ILE A 334 -20.72 -13.85 -7.22
CA ILE A 334 -21.86 -13.78 -6.29
C ILE A 334 -21.63 -12.59 -5.34
N PRO A 335 -22.59 -11.67 -5.18
CA PRO A 335 -22.46 -10.56 -4.23
C PRO A 335 -22.60 -11.04 -2.77
N LEU A 336 -21.63 -10.68 -1.92
CA LEU A 336 -21.66 -10.93 -0.49
C LEU A 336 -22.66 -10.00 0.24
N PRO A 337 -23.12 -10.36 1.45
CA PRO A 337 -23.77 -9.42 2.38
C PRO A 337 -22.82 -8.30 2.78
N LYS A 338 -23.35 -7.11 3.11
CA LYS A 338 -22.53 -5.98 3.58
C LYS A 338 -21.88 -6.35 4.91
N GLU A 339 -22.68 -6.88 5.81
CA GLU A 339 -22.31 -7.28 7.17
C GLU A 339 -21.13 -8.27 7.19
N ALA A 340 -21.09 -9.20 6.22
CA ALA A 340 -19.98 -10.13 6.03
C ALA A 340 -18.73 -9.45 5.43
N THR A 341 -18.92 -8.46 4.55
CA THR A 341 -17.84 -7.65 3.96
C THR A 341 -17.17 -6.77 5.02
N ASP A 342 -17.98 -6.12 5.85
CA ASP A 342 -17.55 -5.27 6.98
C ASP A 342 -16.80 -6.09 8.04
N LEU A 343 -17.28 -7.30 8.35
CA LEU A 343 -16.57 -8.24 9.23
C LEU A 343 -15.19 -8.60 8.66
N LEU A 344 -15.08 -8.91 7.37
CA LEU A 344 -13.79 -9.24 6.73
C LEU A 344 -12.82 -8.04 6.71
N GLU A 345 -13.30 -6.82 6.45
CA GLU A 345 -12.46 -5.62 6.53
C GLU A 345 -11.96 -5.39 7.96
N SER A 346 -12.86 -5.47 8.97
CA SER A 346 -12.47 -5.29 10.38
C SER A 346 -11.52 -6.38 10.92
N SER A 347 -11.54 -7.59 10.34
CA SER A 347 -10.72 -8.73 10.76
C SER A 347 -9.47 -8.98 9.91
N THR A 348 -9.12 -8.06 8.99
CA THR A 348 -8.01 -8.18 8.03
C THR A 348 -6.71 -8.74 8.63
N GLU A 349 -6.23 -8.22 9.78
CA GLU A 349 -4.98 -8.69 10.40
C GLU A 349 -5.12 -10.08 11.08
N LEU A 350 -6.32 -10.48 11.50
CA LEU A 350 -6.59 -11.86 11.93
C LEU A 350 -6.56 -12.83 10.74
N ILE A 351 -7.14 -12.45 9.60
CA ILE A 351 -7.07 -13.25 8.36
C ILE A 351 -5.62 -13.35 7.86
N ARG A 352 -4.84 -12.26 7.98
CA ARG A 352 -3.42 -12.24 7.67
C ARG A 352 -2.62 -13.23 8.50
N THR A 353 -2.83 -13.27 9.82
CA THR A 353 -2.15 -14.26 10.68
C THR A 353 -2.62 -15.68 10.38
N LEU A 354 -3.91 -15.89 10.08
CA LEU A 354 -4.44 -17.19 9.64
C LEU A 354 -3.72 -17.73 8.38
N GLU A 355 -3.52 -16.90 7.34
CA GLU A 355 -2.79 -17.34 6.14
C GLU A 355 -1.29 -17.57 6.43
N GLN A 356 -0.66 -16.78 7.31
CA GLN A 356 0.74 -17.02 7.75
C GLN A 356 0.89 -18.35 8.50
N LEU A 357 -0.08 -18.70 9.35
CA LEU A 357 -0.14 -20.01 10.02
C LEU A 357 -0.34 -21.14 9.01
N ASN A 358 -1.26 -20.98 8.06
CA ASN A 358 -1.52 -21.98 7.01
C ASN A 358 -0.32 -22.19 6.08
N MET A 359 0.43 -21.14 5.74
CA MET A 359 1.68 -21.26 4.98
C MET A 359 2.76 -22.00 5.77
N SER A 360 2.96 -21.64 7.04
CA SER A 360 3.95 -22.29 7.91
C SER A 360 3.64 -23.77 8.15
N LEU A 361 2.36 -24.11 8.30
CA LEU A 361 1.88 -25.49 8.43
C LEU A 361 2.15 -26.32 7.16
N ARG A 362 2.00 -25.72 5.97
CA ARG A 362 2.36 -26.37 4.68
C ARG A 362 3.87 -26.58 4.54
N GLU A 363 4.67 -25.68 5.10
CA GLU A 363 6.14 -25.80 5.17
C GLU A 363 6.63 -26.74 6.29
N GLY A 364 5.72 -27.34 7.07
CA GLY A 364 6.05 -28.24 8.19
C GLY A 364 6.63 -27.53 9.42
N LYS A 365 6.52 -26.21 9.50
CA LYS A 365 7.03 -25.39 10.62
C LYS A 365 5.96 -25.21 11.68
N SER A 366 6.24 -25.62 12.91
CA SER A 366 5.38 -25.33 14.07
C SER A 366 5.59 -23.87 14.52
N LEU A 367 4.54 -23.06 14.42
CA LEU A 367 4.45 -21.77 15.11
C LEU A 367 3.70 -21.95 16.43
N ASP A 368 4.26 -21.42 17.52
CA ASP A 368 3.59 -21.37 18.82
C ASP A 368 2.48 -20.30 18.79
N VAL A 369 1.26 -20.73 18.47
CA VAL A 369 0.10 -19.85 18.36
C VAL A 369 -0.49 -19.56 19.72
N SER A 370 -0.74 -18.28 20.04
CA SER A 370 -1.42 -17.93 21.28
C SER A 370 -2.87 -18.44 21.27
N LEU A 371 -3.33 -19.01 22.39
CA LEU A 371 -4.70 -19.52 22.53
C LEU A 371 -5.76 -18.46 22.18
N ARG A 372 -5.52 -17.19 22.58
CA ARG A 372 -6.40 -16.05 22.24
C ARG A 372 -6.53 -15.83 20.74
N THR A 373 -5.47 -16.08 19.97
CA THR A 373 -5.51 -15.97 18.50
C THR A 373 -6.35 -17.10 17.90
N LEU A 374 -6.24 -18.33 18.40
CA LEU A 374 -7.05 -19.46 17.97
C LEU A 374 -8.54 -19.27 18.34
N GLU A 375 -8.82 -18.77 19.55
CA GLU A 375 -10.17 -18.38 19.99
C GLU A 375 -10.77 -17.29 19.08
N ALA A 376 -9.99 -16.27 18.72
CA ALA A 376 -10.43 -15.22 17.79
C ALA A 376 -10.70 -15.75 16.37
N ILE A 377 -9.88 -16.69 15.86
CA ILE A 377 -10.09 -17.34 14.56
C ILE A 377 -11.36 -18.22 14.58
N ALA A 378 -11.63 -18.94 15.68
CA ALA A 378 -12.88 -19.69 15.86
C ALA A 378 -14.12 -18.78 15.98
N GLY A 379 -13.97 -17.63 16.65
CA GLY A 379 -14.98 -16.57 16.68
C GLY A 379 -15.30 -16.01 15.30
N LEU A 380 -14.27 -15.69 14.50
CA LEU A 380 -14.42 -15.22 13.13
C LEU A 380 -15.15 -16.24 12.24
N LYS A 381 -14.79 -17.53 12.35
CA LYS A 381 -15.48 -18.62 11.62
C LYS A 381 -16.97 -18.67 11.96
N THR A 382 -17.32 -18.72 13.25
CA THR A 382 -18.71 -18.82 13.70
C THR A 382 -19.54 -17.57 13.40
N GLN A 383 -18.93 -16.38 13.43
CA GLN A 383 -19.55 -15.15 12.95
C GLN A 383 -19.82 -15.20 11.43
N LEU A 384 -18.86 -15.65 10.62
CA LEU A 384 -19.02 -15.75 9.17
C LEU A 384 -20.09 -16.79 8.77
N GLU A 385 -20.21 -17.90 9.52
CA GLU A 385 -21.30 -18.89 9.35
C GLU A 385 -22.68 -18.29 9.65
N CYS A 386 -22.80 -17.45 10.69
CA CYS A 386 -24.03 -16.72 11.00
C CYS A 386 -24.37 -15.64 9.96
N LEU A 387 -23.38 -14.95 9.40
CA LEU A 387 -23.57 -13.86 8.43
C LEU A 387 -23.75 -14.33 6.97
N LEU A 388 -23.61 -15.63 6.68
CA LEU A 388 -23.91 -16.22 5.38
C LEU A 388 -25.15 -17.15 5.40
N PRO A 389 -26.34 -16.67 5.83
CA PRO A 389 -27.54 -17.51 5.88
C PRO A 389 -28.11 -17.79 4.48
N GLY A 390 -28.41 -19.05 4.18
CA GLY A 390 -29.25 -19.44 3.05
C GLY A 390 -28.83 -20.72 2.33
N ARG A 391 -29.68 -21.20 1.41
CA ARG A 391 -29.41 -22.42 0.63
C ARG A 391 -28.14 -22.33 -0.24
N LYS A 392 -27.76 -21.13 -0.69
CA LYS A 392 -26.57 -20.88 -1.52
C LYS A 392 -25.23 -20.94 -0.77
N TRP A 393 -25.25 -20.84 0.56
CA TRP A 393 -24.06 -20.71 1.40
C TRP A 393 -23.85 -21.91 2.35
N ARG A 394 -24.63 -22.99 2.16
CA ARG A 394 -24.54 -24.19 3.02
C ARG A 394 -23.14 -24.78 2.98
N ASN A 395 -22.51 -24.89 4.16
CA ASN A 395 -21.14 -25.34 4.36
C ASN A 395 -20.07 -24.50 3.64
N ALA A 396 -20.41 -23.32 3.10
CA ALA A 396 -19.50 -22.53 2.27
C ALA A 396 -18.22 -22.11 3.03
N VAL A 397 -18.33 -21.83 4.33
CA VAL A 397 -17.21 -21.42 5.18
C VAL A 397 -16.12 -22.50 5.27
N GLU A 398 -16.47 -23.79 5.24
CA GLU A 398 -15.49 -24.89 5.18
C GLU A 398 -14.82 -25.03 3.79
N HIS A 399 -15.49 -24.54 2.74
CA HIS A 399 -15.06 -24.68 1.34
C HIS A 399 -14.37 -23.40 0.80
N ILE A 400 -14.00 -22.46 1.68
CA ILE A 400 -13.19 -21.29 1.30
C ILE A 400 -11.78 -21.78 0.91
N TRP A 401 -11.35 -21.44 -0.30
CA TRP A 401 -10.01 -21.73 -0.83
C TRP A 401 -8.99 -20.63 -0.51
N SER A 402 -9.41 -19.37 -0.54
CA SER A 402 -8.60 -18.17 -0.23
C SER A 402 -9.48 -16.93 -0.06
N PHE A 403 -9.03 -15.99 0.78
CA PHE A 403 -9.54 -14.61 0.83
C PHE A 403 -8.79 -13.72 -0.18
N GLY A 404 -9.28 -12.51 -0.48
CA GLY A 404 -8.63 -11.63 -1.45
C GLY A 404 -9.14 -10.18 -1.46
N PRO A 405 -8.33 -9.19 -1.89
CA PRO A 405 -6.98 -9.35 -2.40
C PRO A 405 -5.91 -9.58 -1.29
N ARG A 406 -4.67 -9.76 -1.72
CA ARG A 406 -3.46 -10.06 -0.93
C ARG A 406 -3.59 -11.22 0.08
N ARG A 407 -4.47 -12.19 -0.18
CA ARG A 407 -4.82 -13.34 0.68
C ARG A 407 -5.55 -13.01 2.00
N TYR A 408 -5.92 -11.75 2.24
CA TYR A 408 -6.57 -11.31 3.49
C TYR A 408 -7.72 -10.30 3.32
N GLY A 409 -8.04 -9.88 2.10
CA GLY A 409 -9.10 -8.90 1.83
C GLY A 409 -10.53 -9.47 1.80
N PRO A 410 -11.54 -8.60 1.62
CA PRO A 410 -12.96 -8.91 1.85
C PRO A 410 -13.69 -9.63 0.69
N ASN A 411 -12.95 -10.29 -0.21
CA ASN A 411 -13.51 -11.15 -1.25
C ASN A 411 -13.21 -12.61 -0.92
N ILE A 412 -14.11 -13.52 -1.31
CA ILE A 412 -14.02 -14.95 -1.00
C ILE A 412 -13.87 -15.75 -2.30
N LEU A 413 -12.95 -16.72 -2.33
CA LEU A 413 -12.93 -17.80 -3.32
C LEU A 413 -13.52 -19.07 -2.69
N LEU A 414 -14.62 -19.58 -3.26
CA LEU A 414 -15.24 -20.84 -2.86
C LEU A 414 -14.92 -21.96 -3.86
N ASN A 415 -14.57 -23.11 -3.30
CA ASN A 415 -14.66 -24.38 -4.00
C ASN A 415 -16.12 -24.84 -4.03
N SER A 416 -16.64 -25.21 -5.21
CA SER A 416 -17.93 -25.88 -5.37
C SER A 416 -17.84 -27.02 -6.39
N ILE A 417 -16.63 -27.55 -6.61
CA ILE A 417 -16.36 -28.68 -7.50
C ILE A 417 -16.80 -29.97 -6.80
N GLU A 418 -17.67 -30.74 -7.46
CA GLU A 418 -18.12 -32.04 -6.95
C GLU A 418 -16.95 -33.03 -6.80
N GLY A 419 -16.80 -33.61 -5.62
CA GLY A 419 -15.76 -34.61 -5.31
C GLY A 419 -14.36 -34.07 -4.98
N TYR A 420 -14.04 -32.80 -5.24
CA TYR A 420 -12.72 -32.25 -4.90
C TYR A 420 -12.68 -31.67 -3.48
N GLN A 421 -12.08 -32.42 -2.54
CA GLN A 421 -11.90 -31.97 -1.16
C GLN A 421 -10.44 -31.61 -0.85
N ARG A 422 -10.22 -30.34 -0.52
CA ARG A 422 -8.98 -29.76 -0.01
C ARG A 422 -9.07 -29.64 1.52
N PRO A 423 -7.96 -29.75 2.29
CA PRO A 423 -7.92 -29.23 3.65
C PRO A 423 -8.43 -27.78 3.70
N SER A 424 -9.34 -27.47 4.62
CA SER A 424 -9.93 -26.13 4.75
C SER A 424 -8.93 -25.14 5.35
N LEU A 425 -9.13 -23.84 5.12
CA LEU A 425 -8.29 -22.78 5.73
C LEU A 425 -8.33 -22.78 7.26
N TRP A 426 -9.27 -23.50 7.88
CA TRP A 426 -9.44 -23.61 9.33
C TRP A 426 -8.65 -24.77 9.94
N GLN A 427 -7.74 -25.41 9.21
CA GLN A 427 -6.95 -26.56 9.68
C GLN A 427 -6.18 -26.27 10.99
N CYS A 428 -5.80 -25.01 11.25
CA CYS A 428 -5.19 -24.59 12.51
C CYS A 428 -6.10 -24.77 13.74
N LEU A 429 -7.42 -24.82 13.58
CA LEU A 429 -8.37 -25.13 14.66
C LEU A 429 -8.54 -26.64 14.91
N ALA A 430 -8.12 -27.48 13.95
CA ALA A 430 -8.34 -28.93 13.97
C ALA A 430 -7.21 -29.73 14.65
N ILE A 431 -6.19 -29.07 15.20
CA ILE A 431 -4.92 -29.66 15.68
C ILE A 431 -5.11 -30.80 16.73
N GLY A 432 -6.25 -30.84 17.44
CA GLY A 432 -6.57 -31.92 18.38
C GLY A 432 -7.07 -33.23 17.74
N HIS A 433 -7.57 -33.21 16.51
CA HIS A 433 -8.01 -34.41 15.80
C HIS A 433 -6.90 -34.93 14.88
N LYS A 434 -6.51 -36.20 15.07
CA LYS A 434 -5.69 -36.91 14.08
C LYS A 434 -6.34 -36.79 12.71
N ALA A 435 -5.60 -36.32 11.72
CA ALA A 435 -6.04 -36.32 10.34
C ALA A 435 -6.45 -37.74 9.95
N GLY A 436 -7.73 -37.94 9.64
CA GLY A 436 -8.23 -39.25 9.26
C GLY A 436 -7.61 -39.69 7.95
N GLU A 437 -7.10 -40.92 7.90
CA GLU A 437 -6.63 -41.55 6.66
C GLU A 437 -7.84 -41.84 5.76
N SER A 438 -8.27 -40.80 5.02
CA SER A 438 -9.48 -40.78 4.21
C SER A 438 -9.19 -40.04 2.90
N GLY A 439 -9.30 -40.73 1.77
CA GLY A 439 -9.12 -40.12 0.44
C GLY A 439 -7.70 -40.23 -0.13
N ALA A 440 -7.15 -41.45 -0.21
CA ALA A 440 -5.95 -41.74 -1.01
C ALA A 440 -6.25 -41.74 -2.54
N GLN A 441 -6.86 -40.65 -3.02
CA GLN A 441 -7.11 -40.34 -4.43
C GLN A 441 -6.66 -38.90 -4.72
N THR A 442 -5.36 -38.65 -4.54
CA THR A 442 -4.72 -37.38 -4.88
C THR A 442 -4.74 -37.19 -6.40
N THR A 443 -5.76 -36.51 -6.91
CA THR A 443 -5.82 -36.09 -8.31
C THR A 443 -4.71 -35.09 -8.62
N ALA A 444 -4.09 -35.20 -9.80
CA ALA A 444 -3.05 -34.26 -10.27
C ALA A 444 -3.52 -32.79 -10.30
N ILE A 445 -4.84 -32.59 -10.30
CA ILE A 445 -5.55 -31.32 -10.06
C ILE A 445 -4.97 -30.56 -8.85
N ARG A 446 -4.66 -31.23 -7.74
CA ARG A 446 -4.25 -30.58 -6.49
C ARG A 446 -2.98 -29.74 -6.63
N ASP A 447 -2.03 -30.14 -7.47
CA ASP A 447 -0.75 -29.45 -7.58
C ASP A 447 -0.89 -28.09 -8.31
N PHE A 448 -2.02 -27.89 -9.00
CA PHE A 448 -2.41 -26.65 -9.68
C PHE A 448 -3.25 -25.69 -8.80
N ASP A 449 -3.59 -26.06 -7.56
CA ASP A 449 -4.29 -25.21 -6.57
C ASP A 449 -3.74 -23.76 -6.52
N ASN A 450 -2.40 -23.67 -6.49
CA ASN A 450 -1.69 -22.40 -6.33
C ASN A 450 -1.85 -21.50 -7.57
N SER A 451 -2.05 -22.08 -8.76
CA SER A 451 -2.33 -21.36 -10.00
C SER A 451 -3.70 -20.69 -9.95
N ILE A 452 -4.74 -21.40 -9.49
CA ILE A 452 -6.09 -20.84 -9.34
C ILE A 452 -6.12 -19.72 -8.30
N VAL A 453 -5.55 -19.97 -7.10
CA VAL A 453 -5.49 -18.94 -6.04
C VAL A 453 -4.71 -17.70 -6.52
N SER A 454 -3.66 -17.87 -7.32
CA SER A 454 -2.91 -16.74 -7.88
C SER A 454 -3.67 -15.99 -8.97
N GLY A 455 -4.42 -16.68 -9.84
CA GLY A 455 -5.28 -16.04 -10.85
C GLY A 455 -6.44 -15.24 -10.22
N PHE A 456 -7.11 -15.83 -9.22
CA PHE A 456 -8.09 -15.12 -8.36
C PHE A 456 -7.46 -13.91 -7.66
N GLN A 457 -6.21 -14.04 -7.22
CA GLN A 457 -5.49 -12.94 -6.58
C GLN A 457 -5.18 -11.79 -7.57
N LEU A 458 -4.89 -12.07 -8.84
CA LEU A 458 -4.72 -11.01 -9.84
C LEU A 458 -6.05 -10.35 -10.22
N ALA A 459 -7.15 -11.12 -10.30
CA ALA A 459 -8.49 -10.60 -10.59
C ALA A 459 -9.04 -9.72 -9.45
N THR A 460 -8.89 -10.14 -8.19
CA THR A 460 -9.36 -9.34 -7.03
C THR A 460 -8.54 -8.07 -6.80
N LEU A 461 -7.32 -7.99 -7.34
CA LEU A 461 -6.47 -6.81 -7.27
C LEU A 461 -6.73 -5.79 -8.40
N SER A 462 -7.13 -6.27 -9.58
CA SER A 462 -7.37 -5.46 -10.79
C SER A 462 -8.77 -5.74 -11.37
N GLY A 463 -9.76 -4.97 -10.92
CA GLY A 463 -11.14 -5.10 -11.37
C GLY A 463 -11.38 -4.62 -12.82
N PRO A 464 -12.45 -5.10 -13.49
CA PRO A 464 -12.69 -4.82 -14.90
C PRO A 464 -13.15 -3.40 -15.24
N MET A 465 -13.66 -2.62 -14.27
CA MET A 465 -14.21 -1.29 -14.53
C MET A 465 -13.12 -0.23 -14.62
N CYS A 466 -12.21 -0.21 -13.64
CA CYS A 466 -11.23 0.85 -13.40
C CYS A 466 -9.84 0.32 -13.03
N GLU A 467 -9.60 -0.99 -13.05
CA GLU A 467 -8.43 -1.65 -12.44
C GLU A 467 -8.24 -1.28 -10.97
N GLU A 468 -9.32 -1.02 -10.23
CA GLU A 468 -9.29 -0.90 -8.77
C GLU A 468 -9.62 -2.26 -8.12
N PRO A 469 -9.16 -2.51 -6.88
CA PRO A 469 -9.39 -3.78 -6.21
C PRO A 469 -10.89 -4.01 -5.90
N LEU A 470 -11.32 -5.26 -6.09
CA LEU A 470 -12.70 -5.68 -5.83
C LEU A 470 -13.03 -5.65 -4.33
N MET A 471 -14.32 -5.48 -4.00
CA MET A 471 -14.83 -5.54 -2.62
C MET A 471 -16.23 -6.17 -2.58
N GLY A 472 -16.47 -7.05 -1.60
CA GLY A 472 -17.77 -7.69 -1.39
C GLY A 472 -18.16 -8.74 -2.45
N VAL A 473 -17.19 -9.29 -3.20
CA VAL A 473 -17.46 -10.30 -4.23
C VAL A 473 -17.00 -11.68 -3.77
N CYS A 474 -17.87 -12.67 -3.94
CA CYS A 474 -17.53 -14.09 -3.82
C CYS A 474 -17.43 -14.71 -5.21
N PHE A 475 -16.32 -15.38 -5.52
CA PHE A 475 -16.17 -16.18 -6.73
C PHE A 475 -16.33 -17.66 -6.37
N SER A 476 -17.23 -18.36 -7.05
CA SER A 476 -17.44 -19.80 -6.91
C SER A 476 -16.90 -20.51 -8.15
N VAL A 477 -16.05 -21.52 -7.95
CA VAL A 477 -15.60 -22.44 -9.01
C VAL A 477 -16.46 -23.69 -8.95
N GLU A 478 -17.32 -23.90 -9.94
CA GLU A 478 -18.29 -25.00 -9.97
C GLU A 478 -17.77 -26.22 -10.76
N ARG A 479 -16.87 -25.99 -11.72
CA ARG A 479 -16.28 -27.04 -12.54
C ARG A 479 -14.81 -26.75 -12.82
N TRP A 480 -13.98 -27.80 -12.80
CA TRP A 480 -12.59 -27.76 -13.22
C TRP A 480 -12.16 -29.14 -13.72
N ASP A 481 -11.95 -29.28 -15.02
CA ASP A 481 -11.41 -30.50 -15.64
C ASP A 481 -9.99 -30.23 -16.16
N ILE A 482 -9.08 -31.19 -16.01
CA ILE A 482 -7.75 -31.20 -16.66
C ILE A 482 -7.61 -32.49 -17.47
N GLN A 483 -7.26 -32.37 -18.75
CA GLN A 483 -6.97 -33.49 -19.65
C GLN A 483 -5.47 -33.76 -19.68
N SER A 484 -5.04 -34.84 -19.02
CA SER A 484 -3.62 -35.23 -18.91
C SER A 484 -3.05 -35.95 -20.15
N SER A 485 -3.80 -36.08 -21.23
CA SER A 485 -3.53 -36.98 -22.36
C SER A 485 -3.17 -36.27 -23.68
N GLY A 486 -2.56 -35.09 -23.63
CA GLY A 486 -2.31 -34.23 -24.80
C GLY A 486 -0.86 -34.09 -25.30
N LEU A 487 0.14 -34.64 -24.61
CA LEU A 487 1.57 -34.35 -24.86
C LEU A 487 2.25 -35.28 -25.89
N SER A 488 1.51 -35.89 -26.82
CA SER A 488 2.08 -36.84 -27.77
C SER A 488 1.41 -36.86 -29.16
N GLN A 489 1.28 -35.68 -29.80
CA GLN A 489 1.30 -35.53 -31.28
C GLN A 489 1.17 -34.06 -31.68
N HIS A 490 2.30 -33.47 -32.09
CA HIS A 490 2.41 -32.52 -33.21
C HIS A 490 3.90 -32.40 -33.56
N GLN A 491 4.33 -33.21 -34.52
CA GLN A 491 5.69 -33.21 -35.05
C GLN A 491 5.63 -32.70 -36.50
N ASP A 492 5.11 -31.48 -36.65
CA ASP A 492 4.89 -30.86 -37.95
C ASP A 492 5.97 -29.80 -38.20
N SER A 493 6.94 -30.25 -39.00
CA SER A 493 7.35 -29.58 -40.24
C SER A 493 7.77 -28.12 -40.15
N LEU A 494 9.00 -27.89 -39.65
CA LEU A 494 9.82 -26.80 -40.18
C LEU A 494 10.45 -27.29 -41.49
N GLU A 495 9.95 -26.81 -42.63
CA GLU A 495 10.74 -26.85 -43.87
C GLU A 495 11.91 -25.89 -43.74
N GLU A 496 13.09 -26.30 -44.21
CA GLU A 496 14.29 -25.47 -44.16
C GLU A 496 14.24 -24.39 -45.25
N ASP A 497 14.20 -23.13 -44.86
CA ASP A 497 14.59 -22.03 -45.76
C ASP A 497 16.02 -21.57 -45.42
N SER A 498 16.81 -21.33 -46.45
CA SER A 498 18.28 -21.36 -46.37
C SER A 498 18.90 -20.00 -46.01
N ILE A 499 20.12 -20.02 -45.43
CA ILE A 499 21.30 -19.28 -45.95
C ILE A 499 22.57 -19.55 -45.12
N SER A 500 23.54 -20.21 -45.76
CA SER A 500 25.00 -20.28 -45.51
C SER A 500 25.58 -20.07 -44.09
N LYS A 501 26.37 -21.06 -43.65
CA LYS A 501 27.84 -20.98 -43.78
C LYS A 501 28.53 -22.33 -43.62
N GLU A 502 29.37 -22.69 -44.58
CA GLU A 502 30.19 -23.90 -44.56
C GLU A 502 31.50 -23.69 -43.79
N ALA A 503 31.89 -24.69 -42.99
CA ALA A 503 33.28 -24.92 -42.59
C ALA A 503 33.45 -26.39 -42.17
N SER A 504 34.12 -27.19 -43.01
CA SER A 504 34.53 -28.59 -42.81
C SER A 504 35.43 -28.77 -41.55
N VAL A 505 35.64 -29.95 -40.96
CA VAL A 505 36.14 -31.23 -41.52
C VAL A 505 35.78 -32.43 -40.59
N ASP A 506 35.62 -33.63 -41.15
CA ASP A 506 35.38 -34.90 -40.43
C ASP A 506 36.54 -35.44 -39.57
N SER A 507 36.23 -36.24 -38.54
CA SER A 507 36.67 -37.66 -38.51
C SER A 507 36.13 -38.49 -37.33
N ASN A 508 35.57 -39.66 -37.67
CA ASN A 508 35.53 -40.96 -36.97
C ASN A 508 35.94 -41.06 -35.49
N MET A 509 35.15 -41.80 -34.68
CA MET A 509 35.32 -43.27 -34.51
C MET A 509 34.44 -43.84 -33.38
N GLU A 510 33.86 -45.03 -33.57
CA GLU A 510 33.22 -45.79 -32.49
C GLU A 510 34.26 -46.51 -31.60
N ARG A 511 34.10 -46.52 -30.27
CA ARG A 511 34.29 -47.75 -29.48
C ARG A 511 33.81 -47.74 -28.03
N SER A 512 33.53 -48.96 -27.56
CA SER A 512 32.98 -49.29 -26.25
C SER A 512 34.05 -49.54 -25.16
N THR A 513 33.56 -49.66 -23.92
CA THR A 513 34.14 -50.39 -22.77
C THR A 513 35.38 -49.85 -22.03
N LYS A 514 35.16 -49.51 -20.74
CA LYS A 514 36.01 -49.72 -19.53
C LYS A 514 37.43 -49.09 -19.57
N THR A 515 37.87 -48.31 -18.57
CA THR A 515 38.09 -48.73 -17.16
C THR A 515 38.40 -47.48 -16.29
N SER A 516 38.23 -47.55 -14.97
CA SER A 516 38.61 -46.49 -14.00
C SER A 516 40.11 -46.42 -13.71
N PRO A 517 40.60 -45.28 -13.17
CA PRO A 517 41.02 -45.31 -11.76
C PRO A 517 40.60 -44.05 -10.94
N GLN A 518 41.03 -44.00 -9.67
CA GLN A 518 40.82 -42.92 -8.68
C GLN A 518 41.70 -41.68 -8.97
N MET A 519 41.65 -40.53 -8.28
CA MET A 519 41.12 -40.08 -6.97
C MET A 519 40.75 -38.55 -7.12
N GLU A 520 40.33 -37.69 -6.18
CA GLU A 520 40.07 -37.66 -4.72
C GLU A 520 39.10 -36.48 -4.37
N GLY A 521 38.66 -36.34 -3.11
CA GLY A 521 38.06 -35.09 -2.57
C GLY A 521 36.88 -35.29 -1.61
N MET A 522 36.98 -34.78 -0.36
CA MET A 522 35.90 -34.83 0.66
C MET A 522 34.62 -34.10 0.18
N ALA A 523 33.36 -34.51 0.41
CA ALA A 523 32.66 -35.32 1.44
C ALA A 523 31.93 -34.50 2.52
N ALA A 524 30.58 -34.47 2.44
CA ALA A 524 29.69 -33.98 3.50
C ALA A 524 28.29 -34.64 3.46
N GLY A 525 27.90 -35.30 4.56
CA GLY A 525 26.52 -35.63 5.01
C GLY A 525 25.39 -35.95 4.01
N LEU A 526 25.16 -37.24 3.75
CA LEU A 526 23.88 -37.73 3.21
C LEU A 526 23.01 -38.33 4.34
N SER A 527 21.81 -37.77 4.58
CA SER A 527 20.79 -38.37 5.44
C SER A 527 19.83 -39.25 4.63
N GLN A 528 19.58 -40.47 5.10
CA GLN A 528 18.78 -41.46 4.36
C GLN A 528 17.27 -41.29 4.57
N ALA A 529 16.57 -40.69 3.60
CA ALA A 529 15.14 -40.86 3.42
C ALA A 529 14.86 -42.04 2.46
N ARG A 530 14.08 -43.04 2.88
CA ARG A 530 13.70 -44.19 2.04
C ARG A 530 12.77 -43.75 0.91
N ARG A 531 13.23 -43.81 -0.34
CA ARG A 531 12.34 -43.70 -1.51
C ARG A 531 11.31 -44.84 -1.50
N ARG A 532 10.03 -44.49 -1.53
CA ARG A 532 8.99 -45.33 -2.16
C ARG A 532 8.97 -44.99 -3.67
N PRO A 533 8.49 -45.89 -4.55
CA PRO A 533 8.35 -45.57 -5.96
C PRO A 533 7.17 -44.60 -6.14
N GLU A 534 7.47 -43.34 -6.44
CA GLU A 534 6.45 -42.34 -6.79
C GLU A 534 6.10 -42.43 -8.27
N VAL A 535 4.82 -42.21 -8.59
CA VAL A 535 4.33 -42.10 -9.96
C VAL A 535 4.88 -40.79 -10.54
N ALA A 536 5.27 -40.80 -11.82
CA ALA A 536 5.86 -39.63 -12.48
C ALA A 536 4.96 -38.39 -12.34
N SER A 537 5.45 -37.38 -11.64
CA SER A 537 4.77 -36.10 -11.46
C SER A 537 4.74 -35.34 -12.78
N THR A 538 3.55 -34.99 -13.26
CA THR A 538 3.38 -33.96 -14.29
C THR A 538 3.97 -32.63 -13.83
N ASP A 539 4.59 -31.88 -14.73
CA ASP A 539 5.26 -30.60 -14.42
C ASP A 539 4.29 -29.52 -13.91
N CYS A 540 4.03 -29.52 -12.61
CA CYS A 540 3.15 -28.57 -11.91
C CYS A 540 3.65 -27.12 -11.94
N TYR A 541 4.93 -26.91 -12.29
CA TYR A 541 5.55 -25.60 -12.55
C TYR A 541 5.84 -25.35 -14.04
N GLY A 542 5.20 -26.10 -14.95
CA GLY A 542 5.30 -25.89 -16.40
C GLY A 542 4.40 -24.75 -16.93
N PRO A 543 4.44 -24.45 -18.24
CA PRO A 543 3.66 -23.38 -18.88
C PRO A 543 2.14 -23.44 -18.64
N VAL A 544 1.60 -24.64 -18.41
CA VAL A 544 0.19 -24.88 -18.07
C VAL A 544 -0.22 -24.13 -16.79
N SER A 545 0.68 -24.00 -15.81
CA SER A 545 0.42 -23.23 -14.58
C SER A 545 0.23 -21.74 -14.88
N GLY A 546 1.08 -21.16 -15.74
CA GLY A 546 0.96 -19.77 -16.19
C GLY A 546 -0.32 -19.51 -17.01
N GLN A 547 -0.65 -20.43 -17.92
CA GLN A 547 -1.91 -20.38 -18.68
C GLN A 547 -3.14 -20.49 -17.76
N LEU A 548 -3.09 -21.34 -16.74
CA LEU A 548 -4.17 -21.50 -15.75
C LEU A 548 -4.35 -20.26 -14.86
N ILE A 549 -3.25 -19.58 -14.47
CA ILE A 549 -3.30 -18.28 -13.76
C ILE A 549 -4.01 -17.22 -14.63
N ALA A 550 -3.61 -17.10 -15.90
CA ALA A 550 -4.22 -16.13 -16.83
C ALA A 550 -5.69 -16.44 -17.10
N ALA A 551 -6.03 -17.71 -17.35
CA ALA A 551 -7.40 -18.17 -17.55
C ALA A 551 -8.29 -17.93 -16.33
N MET A 552 -7.80 -18.17 -15.11
CA MET A 552 -8.55 -17.89 -13.89
C MET A 552 -8.74 -16.38 -13.66
N LYS A 553 -7.75 -15.55 -14.00
CA LYS A 553 -7.92 -14.08 -13.99
C LYS A 553 -9.06 -13.67 -14.92
N GLU A 554 -9.04 -14.17 -16.16
CA GLU A 554 -9.98 -13.77 -17.20
C GLU A 554 -11.40 -14.34 -17.00
N ALA A 555 -11.51 -15.58 -16.48
CA ALA A 555 -12.79 -16.15 -16.08
C ALA A 555 -13.44 -15.34 -14.94
N CYS A 556 -12.66 -14.89 -13.94
CA CYS A 556 -13.16 -13.97 -12.91
C CYS A 556 -13.57 -12.61 -13.50
N ARG A 557 -12.78 -12.07 -14.43
CA ARG A 557 -13.07 -10.78 -15.10
C ARG A 557 -14.42 -10.82 -15.84
N HIS A 558 -14.65 -11.86 -16.64
CA HIS A 558 -15.93 -12.06 -17.33
C HIS A 558 -17.07 -12.43 -16.37
N ALA A 559 -16.84 -13.22 -15.32
CA ALA A 559 -17.88 -13.56 -14.36
C ALA A 559 -18.36 -12.36 -13.54
N PHE A 560 -17.50 -11.35 -13.32
CA PHE A 560 -17.89 -10.06 -12.76
C PHE A 560 -18.73 -9.24 -13.76
N LEU A 561 -18.26 -9.09 -15.01
CA LEU A 561 -18.97 -8.36 -16.08
C LEU A 561 -20.35 -8.98 -16.41
N ALA A 562 -20.54 -10.28 -16.22
CA ALA A 562 -21.82 -10.98 -16.37
C ALA A 562 -22.83 -10.71 -15.23
N GLN A 563 -22.52 -9.82 -14.28
CA GLN A 563 -23.38 -9.39 -13.18
C GLN A 563 -23.49 -7.85 -13.17
N PRO A 564 -24.59 -7.27 -12.62
CA PRO A 564 -24.71 -5.81 -12.55
C PRO A 564 -23.69 -5.22 -11.57
N GLN A 565 -22.71 -4.54 -12.16
CA GLN A 565 -21.55 -3.95 -11.49
C GLN A 565 -21.83 -2.55 -10.93
N ARG A 566 -21.19 -2.18 -9.82
CA ARG A 566 -21.25 -0.84 -9.23
C ARG A 566 -19.88 -0.41 -8.71
N LEU A 567 -19.67 0.90 -8.67
CA LEU A 567 -18.57 1.50 -7.92
C LEU A 567 -18.97 1.68 -6.46
N MET A 568 -18.04 1.43 -5.54
CA MET A 568 -18.08 1.82 -4.15
C MET A 568 -17.22 3.06 -3.94
N ALA A 569 -17.80 4.10 -3.35
CA ALA A 569 -17.10 5.31 -2.93
C ALA A 569 -16.64 5.18 -1.47
N ALA A 570 -15.50 5.78 -1.15
CA ALA A 570 -15.16 6.07 0.25
C ALA A 570 -16.11 7.17 0.78
N MET A 571 -16.59 7.01 2.00
CA MET A 571 -17.49 7.96 2.66
C MET A 571 -16.86 8.52 3.94
N TYR A 572 -16.92 9.85 4.10
CA TYR A 572 -16.64 10.52 5.37
C TYR A 572 -17.93 10.65 6.19
N THR A 573 -17.86 10.32 7.48
CA THR A 573 -18.79 10.89 8.46
C THR A 573 -18.35 12.32 8.74
N CYS A 574 -19.28 13.24 8.54
CA CYS A 574 -19.16 14.65 8.87
C CYS A 574 -19.85 14.89 10.22
N GLU A 575 -19.08 15.25 11.25
CA GLU A 575 -19.64 15.81 12.47
C GLU A 575 -19.55 17.34 12.38
N ILE A 576 -20.70 18.02 12.40
CA ILE A 576 -20.76 19.47 12.18
C ILE A 576 -21.42 20.12 13.38
N MET A 577 -20.63 20.88 14.14
CA MET A 577 -21.15 21.79 15.16
C MET A 577 -21.62 23.08 14.49
N ALA A 578 -22.87 23.49 14.74
CA ALA A 578 -23.50 24.66 14.16
C ALA A 578 -24.55 25.29 15.11
N THR A 579 -24.81 26.60 14.98
CA THR A 579 -25.93 27.26 15.65
C THR A 579 -27.23 27.14 14.83
N ALA A 580 -28.39 27.27 15.50
CA ALA A 580 -29.71 27.16 14.88
C ALA A 580 -29.90 28.05 13.63
N GLU A 581 -29.36 29.27 13.66
CA GLU A 581 -29.49 30.26 12.57
C GLU A 581 -28.86 29.83 11.24
N VAL A 582 -27.85 28.95 11.28
CA VAL A 582 -27.07 28.57 10.09
C VAL A 582 -27.37 27.17 9.56
N LEU A 583 -28.19 26.37 10.26
CA LEU A 583 -28.56 24.99 9.90
C LEU A 583 -29.01 24.87 8.42
N GLY A 584 -29.96 25.70 7.99
CA GLY A 584 -30.44 25.71 6.60
C GLY A 584 -29.36 25.98 5.56
N ARG A 585 -28.31 26.75 5.91
CA ARG A 585 -27.16 26.98 5.02
C ARG A 585 -26.24 25.76 4.96
N VAL A 586 -26.07 25.05 6.08
CA VAL A 586 -25.27 23.81 6.17
C VAL A 586 -25.92 22.71 5.35
N TYR A 587 -27.23 22.45 5.51
CA TYR A 587 -27.94 21.47 4.67
C TYR A 587 -27.86 21.82 3.17
N GLY A 588 -27.93 23.10 2.83
CA GLY A 588 -27.73 23.60 1.46
C GLY A 588 -26.30 23.49 0.89
N VAL A 589 -25.30 23.08 1.69
CA VAL A 589 -23.97 22.65 1.22
C VAL A 589 -23.89 21.12 1.17
N ILE A 590 -24.42 20.42 2.17
CA ILE A 590 -24.47 18.95 2.24
C ILE A 590 -25.20 18.38 1.00
N GLY A 591 -26.45 18.82 0.75
CA GLY A 591 -27.26 18.32 -0.35
C GLY A 591 -26.71 18.67 -1.74
N LYS A 592 -25.97 19.79 -1.87
CA LYS A 592 -25.27 20.16 -3.11
C LYS A 592 -24.16 19.15 -3.48
N ARG A 593 -23.60 18.44 -2.49
CA ARG A 593 -22.47 17.52 -2.63
C ARG A 593 -22.89 16.06 -2.35
N GLU A 594 -24.15 15.74 -2.63
CA GLU A 594 -24.75 14.39 -2.48
C GLU A 594 -24.67 13.80 -1.06
N GLY A 595 -24.40 14.64 -0.05
CA GLY A 595 -24.36 14.21 1.33
C GLY A 595 -25.76 13.94 1.90
N ARG A 596 -25.85 12.98 2.82
CA ARG A 596 -27.09 12.64 3.56
C ARG A 596 -26.93 12.93 5.04
N VAL A 597 -27.94 13.52 5.66
CA VAL A 597 -27.99 13.65 7.13
C VAL A 597 -28.47 12.33 7.71
N LEU A 598 -27.78 11.82 8.73
CA LEU A 598 -28.25 10.65 9.49
C LEU A 598 -29.17 11.11 10.61
N HIS A 599 -28.68 12.04 11.41
CA HIS A 599 -29.38 12.58 12.57
C HIS A 599 -28.81 13.92 13.02
N GLU A 600 -29.58 14.59 13.87
CA GLU A 600 -29.30 15.91 14.44
C GLU A 600 -29.54 15.82 15.95
N GLU A 601 -28.53 16.21 16.74
CA GLU A 601 -28.57 16.19 18.21
C GLU A 601 -28.31 17.60 18.72
N MET A 602 -29.25 18.18 19.49
CA MET A 602 -28.97 19.40 20.23
C MET A 602 -28.09 19.07 21.44
N LYS A 603 -26.97 19.77 21.60
CA LYS A 603 -26.04 19.51 22.71
C LYS A 603 -26.53 20.17 23.99
N GLU A 604 -27.01 19.35 24.93
CA GLU A 604 -27.53 19.79 26.24
C GLU A 604 -26.62 20.84 26.91
N GLY A 605 -27.23 21.91 27.42
CA GLY A 605 -26.52 23.03 28.04
C GLY A 605 -25.91 24.05 27.05
N THR A 606 -26.09 23.88 25.73
CA THR A 606 -25.62 24.84 24.71
C THR A 606 -26.63 25.03 23.58
N GLU A 607 -26.58 26.18 22.89
CA GLU A 607 -27.38 26.47 21.68
C GLU A 607 -26.78 25.84 20.40
N MET A 608 -25.88 24.86 20.56
CA MET A 608 -25.16 24.18 19.48
C MET A 608 -25.83 22.86 19.12
N PHE A 609 -25.99 22.66 17.82
CA PHE A 609 -26.47 21.42 17.21
C PHE A 609 -25.27 20.66 16.66
N ILE A 610 -25.28 19.35 16.87
CA ILE A 610 -24.34 18.39 16.30
C ILE A 610 -25.10 17.66 15.19
N ILE A 611 -24.79 18.01 13.93
CA ILE A 611 -25.32 17.30 12.76
C ILE A 611 -24.34 16.18 12.43
N LYS A 612 -24.83 14.93 12.39
CA LYS A 612 -24.07 13.78 11.89
C LYS A 612 -24.56 13.43 10.49
N ALA A 613 -23.69 13.59 9.50
CA ALA A 613 -24.00 13.38 8.09
C ALA A 613 -22.95 12.47 7.43
N ILE A 614 -23.30 11.81 6.32
CA ILE A 614 -22.35 11.07 5.47
C ILE A 614 -22.15 11.86 4.17
N LEU A 615 -20.89 12.02 3.73
CA LEU A 615 -20.49 12.73 2.52
C LEU A 615 -19.51 11.88 1.69
N PRO A 616 -19.66 11.77 0.35
CA PRO A 616 -18.66 11.13 -0.49
C PRO A 616 -17.32 11.87 -0.43
N VAL A 617 -16.22 11.13 -0.21
CA VAL A 617 -14.85 11.72 -0.14
C VAL A 617 -14.49 12.44 -1.45
N ALA A 618 -15.04 12.00 -2.59
CA ALA A 618 -14.79 12.61 -3.90
C ALA A 618 -15.36 14.03 -4.04
N GLU A 619 -16.46 14.34 -3.36
CA GLU A 619 -17.10 15.66 -3.38
C GLU A 619 -16.89 16.41 -2.03
N SER A 620 -15.91 15.98 -1.21
CA SER A 620 -15.55 16.67 0.03
C SER A 620 -14.48 17.77 -0.14
N PHE A 621 -13.79 17.85 -1.27
CA PHE A 621 -12.76 18.88 -1.51
C PHE A 621 -13.35 20.30 -1.49
N GLY A 622 -12.79 21.18 -0.67
CA GLY A 622 -13.31 22.53 -0.38
C GLY A 622 -14.62 22.56 0.43
N PHE A 623 -15.09 21.44 1.00
CA PHE A 623 -16.33 21.39 1.80
C PHE A 623 -16.24 22.22 3.08
N ALA A 624 -15.12 22.12 3.81
CA ALA A 624 -14.89 22.87 5.04
C ALA A 624 -14.91 24.38 4.79
N ASP A 625 -14.27 24.84 3.71
CA ASP A 625 -14.23 26.25 3.35
C ASP A 625 -15.54 26.75 2.75
N GLU A 626 -16.28 25.92 1.99
CA GLU A 626 -17.62 26.28 1.51
C GLU A 626 -18.61 26.44 2.68
N ILE A 627 -18.57 25.57 3.70
CA ILE A 627 -19.36 25.75 4.92
C ILE A 627 -18.92 27.02 5.65
N ARG A 628 -17.64 27.16 6.01
CA ARG A 628 -17.13 28.33 6.74
C ARG A 628 -17.46 29.66 6.06
N LYS A 629 -17.41 29.70 4.73
CA LYS A 629 -17.75 30.88 3.91
C LYS A 629 -19.26 31.18 3.88
N ARG A 630 -20.14 30.17 3.94
CA ARG A 630 -21.61 30.39 4.00
C ARG A 630 -22.13 30.67 5.41
N THR A 631 -21.46 30.17 6.45
CA THR A 631 -21.84 30.35 7.86
C THR A 631 -21.04 31.45 8.57
N SER A 632 -20.14 32.14 7.88
CA SER A 632 -19.20 33.12 8.46
C SER A 632 -18.38 32.55 9.64
N GLY A 633 -18.07 31.25 9.61
CA GLY A 633 -17.37 30.53 10.67
C GLY A 633 -18.26 29.98 11.80
N LEU A 634 -19.56 30.27 11.83
CA LEU A 634 -20.51 29.77 12.85
C LEU A 634 -20.81 28.25 12.75
N ALA A 635 -20.27 27.58 11.74
CA ALA A 635 -20.24 26.13 11.67
C ALA A 635 -18.86 25.65 11.23
N SER A 636 -18.33 24.61 11.89
CA SER A 636 -17.09 23.95 11.49
C SER A 636 -17.32 22.44 11.39
N PRO A 637 -17.16 21.84 10.20
CA PRO A 637 -17.21 20.40 10.05
C PRO A 637 -15.90 19.74 10.50
N GLN A 638 -16.01 18.53 11.03
CA GLN A 638 -14.93 17.56 11.19
C GLN A 638 -15.21 16.38 10.25
N LEU A 639 -14.19 15.91 9.54
CA LEU A 639 -14.30 14.83 8.56
C LEU A 639 -13.52 13.60 9.06
N VAL A 640 -14.21 12.48 9.23
CA VAL A 640 -13.62 11.21 9.69
C VAL A 640 -14.01 10.11 8.71
N PHE A 641 -13.07 9.25 8.32
CA PHE A 641 -13.40 8.10 7.46
C PHE A 641 -14.35 7.14 8.19
N SER A 642 -15.38 6.67 7.49
CA SER A 642 -16.36 5.75 8.06
C SER A 642 -16.31 4.38 7.42
N HIS A 643 -16.64 4.28 6.13
CA HIS A 643 -16.75 3.01 5.40
C HIS A 643 -16.80 3.24 3.88
N TRP A 644 -16.90 2.14 3.13
CA TRP A 644 -17.14 2.12 1.69
C TRP A 644 -18.63 1.92 1.40
N GLU A 645 -19.24 2.82 0.63
CA GLU A 645 -20.65 2.69 0.24
C GLU A 645 -20.80 2.51 -1.28
N VAL A 646 -21.68 1.59 -1.67
CA VAL A 646 -22.08 1.38 -3.07
C VAL A 646 -22.82 2.61 -3.59
N ILE A 647 -22.35 3.19 -4.69
CA ILE A 647 -23.06 4.24 -5.41
C ILE A 647 -24.33 3.65 -6.02
N SER A 648 -25.48 4.30 -5.81
CA SER A 648 -26.77 3.84 -6.33
C SER A 648 -26.82 3.86 -7.87
N SER A 649 -26.32 4.94 -8.46
CA SER A 649 -26.23 5.14 -9.91
C SER A 649 -25.34 4.09 -10.58
N ASP A 650 -25.84 3.53 -11.68
CA ASP A 650 -25.11 2.60 -12.54
C ASP A 650 -24.22 3.37 -13.52
N PRO A 651 -22.89 3.15 -13.58
CA PRO A 651 -22.04 3.86 -14.54
C PRO A 651 -22.33 3.52 -16.01
N TYR A 652 -23.09 2.46 -16.31
CA TYR A 652 -23.44 2.02 -17.67
C TYR A 652 -24.95 2.07 -17.98
N TRP A 653 -25.78 2.69 -17.12
CA TRP A 653 -27.20 2.87 -17.44
C TRP A 653 -27.39 3.83 -18.60
N VAL A 654 -28.23 3.40 -19.53
CA VAL A 654 -28.76 4.12 -20.68
C VAL A 654 -30.27 3.88 -20.64
N PRO A 655 -31.13 4.89 -20.89
CA PRO A 655 -32.57 4.67 -20.96
C PRO A 655 -32.90 3.60 -22.02
N THR A 656 -33.81 2.69 -21.66
CA THR A 656 -34.22 1.54 -22.49
C THR A 656 -35.73 1.46 -22.73
N SER A 657 -36.55 1.94 -21.78
CA SER A 657 -38.00 2.00 -21.91
C SER A 657 -38.46 3.33 -22.52
N GLU A 658 -39.63 3.33 -23.17
CA GLU A 658 -40.22 4.54 -23.74
C GLU A 658 -40.53 5.59 -22.64
N GLU A 659 -40.79 5.15 -21.40
CA GLU A 659 -41.00 6.05 -20.26
C GLU A 659 -39.69 6.62 -19.70
N GLU A 660 -38.60 5.84 -19.67
CA GLU A 660 -37.25 6.36 -19.35
C GLU A 660 -36.84 7.43 -20.39
N TYR A 661 -37.05 7.17 -21.69
CA TYR A 661 -36.80 8.15 -22.74
C TYR A 661 -37.67 9.41 -22.62
N LEU A 662 -38.92 9.28 -22.15
CA LEU A 662 -39.81 10.44 -21.94
C LEU A 662 -39.36 11.31 -20.75
N HIS A 663 -38.85 10.70 -19.68
CA HIS A 663 -38.42 11.42 -18.47
C HIS A 663 -36.99 11.98 -18.56
N PHE A 664 -36.07 11.28 -19.22
CA PHE A 664 -34.64 11.62 -19.24
C PHE A 664 -34.10 12.03 -20.62
N GLY A 665 -34.90 11.88 -21.69
CA GLY A 665 -34.50 12.15 -23.07
C GLY A 665 -33.58 11.07 -23.66
N GLU A 666 -33.32 11.16 -24.97
CA GLU A 666 -32.46 10.22 -25.73
C GLU A 666 -31.01 10.09 -25.19
N LYS A 667 -30.57 11.03 -24.34
CA LYS A 667 -29.18 11.15 -23.87
C LYS A 667 -28.99 11.12 -22.35
N ALA A 668 -30.07 11.01 -21.58
CA ALA A 668 -30.07 11.26 -20.14
C ALA A 668 -29.52 12.66 -19.77
N ASP A 669 -30.40 13.67 -19.79
CA ASP A 669 -30.04 15.09 -19.54
C ASP A 669 -29.34 15.33 -18.18
N SER A 670 -29.49 14.41 -17.22
CA SER A 670 -28.69 14.36 -15.98
C SER A 670 -27.36 13.62 -16.18
N ALA A 671 -26.24 14.35 -16.18
CA ALA A 671 -24.91 13.77 -16.30
C ALA A 671 -24.62 12.74 -15.18
N ASN A 672 -24.36 11.50 -15.58
CA ASN A 672 -24.15 10.36 -14.67
C ASN A 672 -22.87 10.51 -13.83
N GLN A 673 -23.03 10.69 -12.51
CA GLN A 673 -21.95 10.90 -11.55
C GLN A 673 -21.06 9.65 -11.36
N ALA A 674 -21.62 8.43 -11.46
CA ALA A 674 -20.82 7.19 -11.40
C ALA A 674 -19.91 7.06 -12.65
N LEU A 675 -20.43 7.37 -13.84
CA LEU A 675 -19.67 7.44 -15.08
C LEU A 675 -18.58 8.53 -15.05
N LYS A 676 -18.88 9.71 -14.47
CA LYS A 676 -17.91 10.79 -14.23
C LYS A 676 -16.73 10.31 -13.37
N TYR A 677 -16.99 9.60 -12.27
CA TYR A 677 -15.93 9.01 -11.43
C TYR A 677 -15.14 7.94 -12.20
N MET A 678 -15.83 7.02 -12.89
CA MET A 678 -15.20 5.95 -13.69
C MET A 678 -14.24 6.53 -14.73
N ASN A 679 -14.68 7.53 -15.49
CA ASN A 679 -13.90 8.18 -16.53
C ASN A 679 -12.75 9.04 -15.95
N ALA A 680 -12.87 9.56 -14.73
CA ALA A 680 -11.77 10.25 -14.07
C ALA A 680 -10.63 9.28 -13.69
N VAL A 681 -10.95 8.09 -13.19
CA VAL A 681 -9.94 7.05 -12.88
C VAL A 681 -9.36 6.44 -14.16
N ARG A 682 -10.19 6.11 -15.15
CA ARG A 682 -9.74 5.54 -16.43
C ARG A 682 -8.77 6.47 -17.17
N ARG A 683 -9.11 7.76 -17.34
CA ARG A 683 -8.20 8.75 -17.94
C ARG A 683 -6.86 8.84 -17.20
N ARG A 684 -6.85 8.68 -15.87
CA ARG A 684 -5.62 8.72 -15.07
C ARG A 684 -4.71 7.51 -15.33
N LYS A 685 -5.28 6.31 -15.47
CA LYS A 685 -4.55 5.07 -15.75
C LYS A 685 -4.21 4.87 -17.24
N GLY A 686 -4.58 5.81 -18.11
CA GLY A 686 -4.45 5.65 -19.57
C GLY A 686 -5.42 4.63 -20.17
N LEU A 687 -6.44 4.19 -19.43
CA LEU A 687 -7.45 3.24 -19.87
C LEU A 687 -8.43 3.89 -20.86
N TYR A 688 -8.99 3.07 -21.74
CA TYR A 688 -9.94 3.52 -22.77
C TYR A 688 -11.23 4.10 -22.15
N VAL A 689 -11.67 5.24 -22.71
CA VAL A 689 -12.87 5.96 -22.30
C VAL A 689 -13.73 6.25 -23.53
N GLU A 690 -15.00 5.87 -23.47
CA GLU A 690 -16.00 6.03 -24.53
C GLU A 690 -16.58 7.45 -24.57
N GLU A 691 -15.70 8.44 -24.70
CA GLU A 691 -16.10 9.83 -24.90
C GLU A 691 -16.31 10.09 -26.40
N LYS A 692 -17.54 10.45 -26.81
CA LYS A 692 -17.86 10.79 -28.20
C LYS A 692 -17.27 12.17 -28.56
N ILE A 693 -15.94 12.23 -28.77
CA ILE A 693 -15.17 13.45 -29.05
C ILE A 693 -15.80 14.30 -30.16
N VAL A 694 -16.43 13.67 -31.16
CA VAL A 694 -17.26 14.36 -32.16
C VAL A 694 -18.52 13.52 -32.49
N GLU A 695 -19.70 13.95 -32.03
CA GLU A 695 -20.97 13.26 -32.36
C GLU A 695 -21.38 13.37 -33.84
N HIS A 696 -20.95 14.43 -34.54
CA HIS A 696 -21.35 14.74 -35.91
C HIS A 696 -20.19 15.35 -36.73
N ALA A 697 -19.19 14.53 -37.06
CA ALA A 697 -18.07 14.96 -37.92
C ALA A 697 -18.54 15.51 -39.28
N GLU A 698 -19.65 14.99 -39.82
CA GLU A 698 -20.24 15.45 -41.08
C GLU A 698 -20.78 16.89 -41.00
N LYS A 699 -21.46 17.25 -39.90
CA LYS A 699 -22.04 18.60 -39.72
C LYS A 699 -20.95 19.68 -39.61
N GLN A 700 -19.78 19.36 -39.05
CA GLN A 700 -18.64 20.27 -39.07
C GLN A 700 -18.09 20.50 -40.49
N ARG A 701 -18.09 19.45 -41.32
CA ARG A 701 -17.59 19.49 -42.71
C ARG A 701 -18.52 20.23 -43.69
N THR A 702 -19.78 20.44 -43.33
CA THR A 702 -20.71 21.34 -44.03
C THR A 702 -20.69 22.75 -43.46
N LEU A 703 -20.56 22.93 -42.14
CA LEU A 703 -20.44 24.26 -41.51
C LEU A 703 -19.19 25.04 -41.97
N SER A 704 -18.07 24.37 -42.23
CA SER A 704 -16.85 25.00 -42.76
C SER A 704 -16.89 25.32 -44.26
N LYS A 705 -17.97 24.94 -44.98
CA LYS A 705 -18.18 25.27 -46.40
C LYS A 705 -19.17 26.41 -46.65
N ASN A 706 -19.90 26.85 -45.62
CA ASN A 706 -20.96 27.86 -45.69
C ASN A 706 -20.70 29.02 -44.70
N LYS A 707 -19.44 29.40 -44.50
CA LYS A 707 -19.03 30.48 -43.61
C LYS A 707 -17.81 31.23 -44.15
#